data_AF-A0A1E3B6E9-F1
#
_entry.id   AF-A0A1E3B6E9-F1
#
_cell.length_a   1.000
_cell.length_b   1.000
_cell.length_c   1.000
_cell.angle_alpha   90.00
_cell.angle_beta   90.00
_cell.angle_gamma   90.00
#
_symmetry.space_group_name_H-M   'P 1'
#
loop_
_entity.id
_entity.type
_entity.pdbx_description
1 polymer ?
#
loop_
_entity_poly.entity_id
_entity_poly.type
_entity_poly.pdbx_seq_one_letter_code
_entity_poly.pdbx_strand_id
1 'polypeptide(L)'
;MDLVSSSSPVGSLLNSVDQQHVYIAGTAFLVFALVAAVLLFSFRKQKIDYNSGIFTYLKFIYASFLKPHEKGDGQQDALESFYKTQAGVYDATRKRLLCGREDMLGLVAAQLKHKVESKALRHGEAVWVDMGGGTGYNIEAMSSFLPVDSFFSHVYLVDLSPSLCDVARQRFQRLGWKNVSVVCQDVRTFRLPEVENVDPRTKISTTTSGADVATMSYSLSMIPDYYSVVDSLTSLMKTSGILGVCDFYVQSIVDVSSRNYIGGAFNRHVNWLGRLFWRAWFDLDRVSLEAARRDYLEYRFGTVISASERNYLLGGIPYYIFIGCQKDLVSSPAGNDAIEKLDASFTESPYLSPANHRQEVEKANEQSAREIRSKAYESAIINLDSNLPLPSAFYQNHHYRIFYNDLLPKHTQFGNEYIYAFNWEDPRVDHRLLNITRDDVILAITSAGDNILDYLQNSPRRVHAVDLNPNQNHLLELKVASFIALGHRDVWKIFGEGKHPEFRQLLVSKLSPHLSSQAFQYWLDHTHVFTSSYGKGLYETGGSRHAIKMVRYIFKVFGLESEVRKLCEAQTLPEQRAIWPRIRGVLMSRPLHWAVVGTEWFAWKAAGVPRNQRNMIIDDYYKRNGLNQNMEQSKDVSGKSIWEYVVDTLDPVVQDTMISNDNYFYFLCLQGQFSRKCHPAYLSPRAHVKLSSPGAFDGLRIHTDEINEVIKRITPRSLTIAVVMDSMDWFDTDGVEASSQAQTLNYALKMGGRILLRSASIEPWYIKQFEENGFSARRVGARFPGTCIDRVNMYASTWICTKTKEVERPCTDRAISSFSLDEKRSSVDHLEL
;
A
#
# COMPACT_ATOMS: atom_id res chain seq x y z
N MET A 1 -87.52 5.19 -5.74
CA MET A 1 -87.43 5.96 -7.00
C MET A 1 -85.96 6.03 -7.37
N ASP A 2 -85.32 4.91 -7.72
CA ASP A 2 -85.61 4.05 -8.88
C ASP A 2 -85.50 4.87 -10.17
N LEU A 3 -84.50 4.66 -11.04
CA LEU A 3 -84.26 3.52 -11.96
C LEU A 3 -84.20 4.24 -13.34
N VAL A 4 -83.22 4.14 -14.23
CA VAL A 4 -82.74 3.03 -15.08
C VAL A 4 -81.66 3.69 -15.98
N SER A 5 -80.38 3.31 -15.94
CA SER A 5 -79.73 2.27 -16.77
C SER A 5 -79.84 2.47 -18.30
N SER A 6 -78.71 2.72 -18.98
CA SER A 6 -78.46 2.09 -20.27
C SER A 6 -77.01 1.63 -20.37
N SER A 7 -76.89 0.34 -20.65
CA SER A 7 -75.70 -0.49 -20.68
C SER A 7 -75.07 -0.51 -22.07
N SER A 8 -73.75 -0.67 -22.12
CA SER A 8 -73.04 -1.22 -23.29
C SER A 8 -72.29 -2.49 -22.86
N PRO A 9 -72.32 -3.60 -23.63
CA PRO A 9 -71.81 -4.90 -23.20
C PRO A 9 -70.43 -5.17 -23.79
N VAL A 10 -69.35 -4.72 -23.14
CA VAL A 10 -67.97 -5.14 -23.47
C VAL A 10 -67.14 -5.51 -22.23
N GLY A 11 -67.73 -5.46 -21.02
CA GLY A 11 -66.96 -5.49 -19.77
C GLY A 11 -67.10 -6.72 -18.87
N SER A 12 -67.58 -7.89 -19.33
CA SER A 12 -67.87 -9.01 -18.39
C SER A 12 -67.33 -10.39 -18.78
N LEU A 13 -66.17 -10.48 -19.45
CA LEU A 13 -65.53 -11.77 -19.78
C LEU A 13 -64.11 -11.95 -19.20
N LEU A 14 -63.66 -11.04 -18.32
CA LEU A 14 -62.31 -11.09 -17.73
C LEU A 14 -62.33 -10.96 -16.20
N ASN A 15 -63.17 -11.73 -15.51
CA ASN A 15 -63.12 -11.79 -14.03
C ASN A 15 -63.53 -13.15 -13.45
N SER A 16 -62.98 -14.25 -13.97
CA SER A 16 -63.02 -15.54 -13.26
C SER A 16 -61.93 -16.53 -13.68
N VAL A 17 -60.70 -16.07 -13.95
CA VAL A 17 -59.55 -16.99 -14.05
C VAL A 17 -58.71 -16.79 -12.80
N ASP A 18 -58.79 -17.76 -11.90
CA ASP A 18 -58.08 -17.79 -10.64
C ASP A 18 -56.57 -17.64 -10.89
N GLN A 19 -55.95 -16.58 -10.35
CA GLN A 19 -54.53 -16.27 -10.54
C GLN A 19 -53.61 -17.44 -10.15
N GLN A 20 -54.09 -18.33 -9.28
CA GLN A 20 -53.38 -19.55 -8.89
C GLN A 20 -53.24 -20.55 -10.05
N HIS A 21 -54.24 -20.67 -10.92
CA HIS A 21 -54.18 -21.59 -12.06
C HIS A 21 -53.22 -21.11 -13.15
N VAL A 22 -53.09 -19.80 -13.34
CA VAL A 22 -52.09 -19.22 -14.25
C VAL A 22 -50.67 -19.43 -13.72
N TYR A 23 -50.47 -19.29 -12.41
CA TYR A 23 -49.16 -19.57 -11.78
C TYR A 23 -48.76 -21.05 -11.85
N ILE A 24 -49.70 -21.96 -11.62
CA ILE A 24 -49.46 -23.41 -11.70
C ILE A 24 -49.18 -23.82 -13.15
N ALA A 25 -49.92 -23.28 -14.12
CA ALA A 25 -49.67 -23.56 -15.54
C ALA A 25 -48.31 -23.02 -16.00
N GLY A 26 -47.92 -21.82 -15.55
CA GLY A 26 -46.62 -21.22 -15.86
C GLY A 26 -45.44 -22.00 -15.26
N THR A 27 -45.57 -22.46 -14.02
CA THR A 27 -44.55 -23.31 -13.37
C THR A 27 -44.48 -24.69 -14.00
N ALA A 28 -45.61 -25.31 -14.33
CA ALA A 28 -45.64 -26.60 -15.03
C ALA A 28 -44.98 -26.50 -16.41
N PHE A 29 -45.22 -25.42 -17.16
CA PHE A 29 -44.57 -25.18 -18.46
C PHE A 29 -43.04 -25.02 -18.34
N LEU A 30 -42.56 -24.28 -17.33
CA LEU A 30 -41.13 -24.12 -17.07
C LEU A 30 -40.46 -25.45 -16.69
N VAL A 31 -41.11 -26.27 -15.87
CA VAL A 31 -40.62 -27.61 -15.51
C VAL A 31 -40.59 -28.51 -16.73
N PHE A 32 -41.63 -28.49 -17.58
CA PHE A 32 -41.67 -29.30 -18.80
C PHE A 32 -40.61 -28.85 -19.82
N ALA A 33 -40.38 -27.55 -19.97
CA ALA A 33 -39.34 -27.00 -20.82
C ALA A 33 -37.94 -27.38 -20.33
N LEU A 34 -37.71 -27.37 -19.01
CA LEU A 34 -36.45 -27.81 -18.40
C LEU A 34 -36.21 -29.31 -18.61
N VAL A 35 -37.24 -30.14 -18.39
CA VAL A 35 -37.16 -31.60 -18.60
C VAL A 35 -36.94 -31.93 -20.07
N ALA A 36 -37.63 -31.23 -20.99
CA ALA A 36 -37.44 -31.39 -22.43
C ALA A 36 -36.02 -30.97 -22.87
N ALA A 37 -35.47 -29.89 -22.31
CA ALA A 37 -34.10 -29.46 -22.58
C ALA A 37 -33.06 -30.48 -22.08
N VAL A 38 -33.26 -31.05 -20.89
CA VAL A 38 -32.39 -32.11 -20.33
C VAL A 38 -32.48 -33.39 -21.17
N LEU A 39 -33.67 -33.79 -21.61
CA LEU A 39 -33.85 -34.95 -22.50
C LEU A 39 -33.22 -34.71 -23.88
N LEU A 40 -33.40 -33.53 -24.47
CA LEU A 40 -32.74 -33.14 -25.74
C LEU A 40 -31.21 -33.15 -25.63
N PHE A 41 -30.67 -32.77 -24.47
CA PHE A 41 -29.24 -32.86 -24.20
C PHE A 41 -28.77 -34.32 -24.02
N SER A 42 -29.59 -35.16 -23.40
CA SER A 42 -29.31 -36.60 -23.19
C SER A 42 -29.31 -37.40 -24.51
N PHE A 43 -30.11 -37.02 -25.49
CA PHE A 43 -30.18 -37.69 -26.80
C PHE A 43 -29.08 -37.29 -27.79
N ARG A 44 -28.26 -36.26 -27.50
CA ARG A 44 -27.05 -35.97 -28.28
C ARG A 44 -25.90 -36.87 -27.85
N LYS A 45 -25.86 -38.09 -28.42
CA LYS A 45 -24.68 -38.97 -28.39
C LYS A 45 -23.50 -38.30 -29.13
N GLN A 46 -22.78 -37.41 -28.46
CA GLN A 46 -21.42 -37.05 -28.83
C GLN A 46 -20.47 -38.03 -28.12
N LYS A 47 -19.53 -38.63 -28.87
CA LYS A 47 -18.45 -39.45 -28.32
C LYS A 47 -17.74 -38.65 -27.23
N ILE A 48 -17.93 -39.04 -25.97
CA ILE A 48 -17.31 -38.40 -24.82
C ILE A 48 -15.85 -38.86 -24.77
N ASP A 49 -14.95 -37.89 -24.96
CA ASP A 49 -13.54 -38.04 -24.63
C ASP A 49 -13.39 -38.11 -23.09
N TYR A 50 -12.92 -39.25 -22.60
CA TYR A 50 -12.78 -39.55 -21.17
C TYR A 50 -11.73 -38.68 -20.45
N ASN A 51 -11.02 -37.80 -21.16
CA ASN A 51 -10.07 -36.82 -20.63
C ASN A 51 -10.57 -35.37 -20.57
N SER A 52 -11.85 -35.11 -20.84
CA SER A 52 -12.40 -33.75 -20.76
C SER A 52 -12.62 -33.27 -19.31
N GLY A 53 -12.31 -31.99 -19.04
CA GLY A 53 -12.35 -31.40 -17.69
C GLY A 53 -13.67 -31.52 -16.95
N ILE A 54 -14.80 -31.72 -17.66
CA ILE A 54 -16.13 -31.95 -17.06
C ILE A 54 -16.14 -33.27 -16.28
N PHE A 55 -15.50 -34.33 -16.78
CA PHE A 55 -15.40 -35.61 -16.08
C PHE A 55 -14.52 -35.51 -14.82
N THR A 56 -13.51 -34.63 -14.85
CA THR A 56 -12.68 -34.30 -13.70
C THR A 56 -13.46 -33.53 -12.63
N TYR A 57 -14.31 -32.58 -13.04
CA TYR A 57 -15.23 -31.88 -12.13
C TYR A 57 -16.28 -32.83 -11.54
N LEU A 58 -16.84 -33.74 -12.33
CA LEU A 58 -17.78 -34.75 -11.84
C LEU A 58 -17.11 -35.74 -10.88
N LYS A 59 -15.86 -36.15 -11.12
CA LYS A 59 -15.08 -36.96 -10.17
C LYS A 59 -14.76 -36.20 -8.88
N PHE A 60 -14.41 -34.91 -8.97
CA PHE A 60 -14.20 -34.06 -7.80
C PHE A 60 -15.50 -33.91 -6.99
N ILE A 61 -16.62 -33.61 -7.66
CA ILE A 61 -17.92 -33.47 -7.02
C ILE A 61 -18.35 -34.81 -6.39
N TYR A 62 -18.17 -35.92 -7.10
CA TYR A 62 -18.49 -37.23 -6.56
C TYR A 62 -17.62 -37.59 -5.35
N ALA A 63 -16.31 -37.32 -5.41
CA ALA A 63 -15.38 -37.61 -4.33
C ALA A 63 -15.57 -36.70 -3.10
N SER A 64 -15.92 -35.43 -3.30
CA SER A 64 -16.16 -34.47 -2.21
C SER A 64 -17.58 -34.51 -1.63
N PHE A 65 -18.61 -34.80 -2.44
CA PHE A 65 -20.02 -34.63 -2.00
C PHE A 65 -20.86 -35.91 -1.99
N LEU A 66 -20.51 -36.96 -2.74
CA LEU A 66 -21.39 -38.13 -2.93
C LEU A 66 -20.79 -39.45 -2.45
N LYS A 67 -19.46 -39.56 -2.33
CA LYS A 67 -18.81 -40.79 -1.90
C LYS A 67 -18.99 -40.97 -0.38
N PRO A 68 -19.62 -42.06 0.09
CA PRO A 68 -19.64 -42.38 1.51
C PRO A 68 -18.20 -42.60 2.00
N HIS A 69 -17.82 -41.89 3.05
CA HIS A 69 -16.50 -42.01 3.64
C HIS A 69 -16.40 -43.36 4.37
N GLU A 70 -15.40 -44.17 4.03
CA GLU A 70 -15.10 -45.40 4.76
C GLU A 70 -14.65 -45.03 6.19
N LYS A 71 -15.25 -45.66 7.20
CA LYS A 71 -14.86 -45.49 8.61
C LYS A 71 -13.50 -46.14 8.85
N GLY A 72 -12.42 -45.39 8.62
CA GLY A 72 -11.07 -45.72 9.08
C GLY A 72 -10.77 -45.08 10.44
N ASP A 73 -10.00 -45.76 11.29
CA ASP A 73 -9.56 -45.29 12.60
C ASP A 73 -8.34 -44.38 12.45
N GLY A 74 -8.56 -43.10 12.09
CA GLY A 74 -7.51 -42.07 12.13
C GLY A 74 -7.62 -40.97 11.08
N GLN A 75 -6.88 -39.88 11.29
CA GLN A 75 -6.80 -38.75 10.33
C GLN A 75 -6.08 -39.13 9.03
N GLN A 76 -5.06 -39.99 9.11
CA GLN A 76 -4.29 -40.45 7.95
C GLN A 76 -5.15 -41.28 6.99
N ASP A 77 -5.93 -42.23 7.51
CA ASP A 77 -6.83 -43.07 6.70
C ASP A 77 -7.93 -42.26 6.01
N ALA A 78 -8.46 -41.24 6.69
CA ALA A 78 -9.43 -40.32 6.12
C ALA A 78 -8.84 -39.48 4.96
N LEU A 79 -7.64 -38.93 5.16
CA LEU A 79 -6.93 -38.16 4.12
C LEU A 79 -6.53 -39.06 2.94
N GLU A 80 -6.06 -40.27 3.21
CA GLU A 80 -5.67 -41.22 2.18
C GLU A 80 -6.87 -41.69 1.35
N SER A 81 -8.02 -41.99 1.98
CA SER A 81 -9.26 -42.34 1.26
C SER A 81 -9.75 -41.22 0.34
N PHE A 82 -9.56 -39.97 0.75
CA PHE A 82 -9.87 -38.78 -0.04
C PHE A 82 -8.87 -38.58 -1.20
N TYR A 83 -7.56 -38.57 -0.92
CA TYR A 83 -6.53 -38.24 -1.90
C TYR A 83 -6.18 -39.36 -2.87
N LYS A 84 -6.28 -40.63 -2.49
CA LYS A 84 -5.98 -41.77 -3.36
C LYS A 84 -6.78 -41.75 -4.67
N THR A 85 -8.03 -41.31 -4.62
CA THR A 85 -8.88 -41.19 -5.82
C THR A 85 -8.57 -39.97 -6.69
N GLN A 86 -7.84 -38.97 -6.15
CA GLN A 86 -7.56 -37.70 -6.81
C GLN A 86 -6.08 -37.52 -7.17
N ALA A 87 -5.17 -38.35 -6.66
CA ALA A 87 -3.71 -38.16 -6.76
C ALA A 87 -3.21 -37.91 -8.20
N GLY A 88 -3.75 -38.63 -9.19
CA GLY A 88 -3.35 -38.47 -10.60
C GLY A 88 -3.85 -37.19 -11.29
N VAL A 89 -4.86 -36.52 -10.75
CA VAL A 89 -5.43 -35.25 -11.28
C VAL A 89 -5.33 -34.08 -10.30
N TYR A 90 -4.68 -34.30 -9.15
CA TYR A 90 -4.63 -33.39 -8.02
C TYR A 90 -4.17 -31.99 -8.41
N ASP A 91 -3.06 -31.88 -9.15
CA ASP A 91 -2.50 -30.59 -9.52
C ASP A 91 -3.40 -29.82 -10.51
N ALA A 92 -4.04 -30.53 -11.44
CA ALA A 92 -4.89 -29.93 -12.46
C ALA A 92 -6.18 -29.35 -11.85
N THR A 93 -6.74 -30.01 -10.84
CA THR A 93 -7.94 -29.54 -10.13
C THR A 93 -7.59 -28.45 -9.10
N ARG A 94 -6.49 -28.60 -8.36
CA ARG A 94 -6.11 -27.70 -7.28
C ARG A 94 -5.43 -26.41 -7.74
N LYS A 95 -4.84 -26.34 -8.95
CA LYS A 95 -4.26 -25.08 -9.47
C LYS A 95 -5.24 -23.90 -9.47
N ARG A 96 -6.53 -24.14 -9.73
CA ARG A 96 -7.57 -23.09 -9.72
C ARG A 96 -8.03 -22.72 -8.31
N LEU A 97 -7.88 -23.62 -7.33
CA LEU A 97 -8.27 -23.40 -5.95
C LEU A 97 -7.16 -22.71 -5.14
N LEU A 98 -5.92 -23.19 -5.28
CA LEU A 98 -4.76 -22.86 -4.47
C LEU A 98 -3.92 -21.74 -5.09
N CYS A 99 -4.54 -20.58 -5.31
CA CYS A 99 -3.93 -19.47 -6.06
C CYS A 99 -2.79 -18.74 -5.31
N GLY A 100 -2.76 -18.75 -3.98
CA GLY A 100 -1.78 -17.99 -3.19
C GLY A 100 -0.40 -18.65 -3.04
N ARG A 101 -0.27 -19.95 -3.35
CA ARG A 101 0.98 -20.70 -3.09
C ARG A 101 2.16 -20.21 -3.94
N GLU A 102 1.93 -19.87 -5.20
CA GLU A 102 2.99 -19.38 -6.09
C GLU A 102 3.48 -17.99 -5.66
N ASP A 103 2.56 -17.11 -5.24
CA ASP A 103 2.92 -15.80 -4.68
C ASP A 103 3.70 -15.96 -3.38
N MET A 104 3.29 -16.86 -2.48
CA MET A 104 4.04 -17.17 -1.25
C MET A 104 5.47 -17.65 -1.56
N LEU A 105 5.64 -18.58 -2.49
CA LEU A 105 6.97 -19.06 -2.91
C LEU A 105 7.80 -17.92 -3.51
N GLY A 106 7.19 -17.05 -4.33
CA GLY A 106 7.85 -15.87 -4.89
C GLY A 106 8.33 -14.89 -3.81
N LEU A 107 7.54 -14.65 -2.77
CA LEU A 107 7.91 -13.81 -1.63
C LEU A 107 9.05 -14.43 -0.81
N VAL A 108 8.97 -15.72 -0.48
CA VAL A 108 10.04 -16.45 0.20
C VAL A 108 11.33 -16.38 -0.61
N ALA A 109 11.25 -16.65 -1.92
CA ALA A 109 12.39 -16.59 -2.82
C ALA A 109 13.02 -15.20 -2.89
N ALA A 110 12.21 -14.13 -2.93
CA ALA A 110 12.69 -12.75 -2.92
C ALA A 110 13.47 -12.43 -1.63
N GLN A 111 12.96 -12.87 -0.49
CA GLN A 111 13.64 -12.70 0.80
C GLN A 111 14.95 -13.49 0.88
N LEU A 112 14.99 -14.72 0.35
CA LEU A 112 16.22 -15.52 0.28
C LEU A 112 17.28 -14.88 -0.62
N LYS A 113 16.89 -14.35 -1.78
CA LYS A 113 17.80 -13.59 -2.66
C LYS A 113 18.39 -12.40 -1.92
N HIS A 114 17.55 -11.63 -1.23
CA HIS A 114 18.00 -10.49 -0.44
C HIS A 114 18.99 -10.90 0.66
N LYS A 115 18.78 -12.05 1.33
CA LYS A 115 19.72 -12.59 2.32
C LYS A 115 21.06 -13.02 1.73
N VAL A 116 21.06 -13.55 0.51
CA VAL A 116 22.30 -13.89 -0.20
C VAL A 116 23.06 -12.61 -0.62
N GLU A 117 22.35 -11.62 -1.16
CA GLU A 117 22.92 -10.33 -1.57
C GLU A 117 23.51 -9.55 -0.37
N SER A 118 22.84 -9.58 0.77
CA SER A 118 23.31 -8.99 2.04
C SER A 118 24.35 -9.84 2.78
N LYS A 119 24.76 -10.99 2.21
CA LYS A 119 25.73 -11.94 2.79
C LYS A 119 25.29 -12.56 4.12
N ALA A 120 23.99 -12.50 4.45
CA ALA A 120 23.41 -13.16 5.62
C ALA A 120 23.21 -14.67 5.40
N LEU A 121 23.14 -15.12 4.14
CA LEU A 121 23.03 -16.51 3.74
C LEU A 121 24.01 -16.81 2.61
N ARG A 122 24.68 -17.96 2.66
CA ARG A 122 25.55 -18.40 1.56
C ARG A 122 24.73 -19.20 0.54
N HIS A 123 25.02 -18.95 -0.73
CA HIS A 123 24.40 -19.68 -1.83
C HIS A 123 24.74 -21.18 -1.74
N GLY A 124 23.75 -22.06 -1.92
CA GLY A 124 23.93 -23.51 -1.86
C GLY A 124 23.94 -24.12 -0.45
N GLU A 125 23.86 -23.31 0.62
CA GLU A 125 23.84 -23.81 2.00
C GLU A 125 22.42 -23.90 2.61
N ALA A 126 21.41 -23.33 1.94
CA ALA A 126 20.06 -23.20 2.48
C ALA A 126 19.34 -24.55 2.62
N VAL A 127 18.77 -24.83 3.79
CA VAL A 127 17.91 -25.99 4.03
C VAL A 127 16.44 -25.58 4.03
N TRP A 128 15.62 -26.27 3.23
CA TRP A 128 14.18 -26.00 3.12
C TRP A 128 13.35 -27.19 3.58
N VAL A 129 12.34 -26.96 4.42
CA VAL A 129 11.31 -27.95 4.81
C VAL A 129 9.93 -27.51 4.31
N ASP A 130 9.30 -28.30 3.44
CA ASP A 130 7.92 -28.08 2.96
C ASP A 130 6.96 -29.03 3.70
N MET A 131 6.11 -28.45 4.56
CA MET A 131 5.21 -29.19 5.45
C MET A 131 3.80 -29.28 4.87
N GLY A 132 3.35 -30.52 4.66
CA GLY A 132 2.16 -30.81 3.87
C GLY A 132 2.42 -30.57 2.37
N GLY A 133 3.60 -30.99 1.88
CA GLY A 133 4.03 -30.71 0.51
C GLY A 133 3.28 -31.48 -0.59
N GLY A 134 2.43 -32.45 -0.21
CA GLY A 134 1.56 -33.20 -1.11
C GLY A 134 2.32 -33.84 -2.26
N THR A 135 1.93 -33.52 -3.49
CA THR A 135 2.50 -34.06 -4.74
C THR A 135 3.89 -33.49 -5.09
N GLY A 136 4.47 -32.64 -4.24
CA GLY A 136 5.74 -31.96 -4.49
C GLY A 136 5.65 -30.77 -5.44
N TYR A 137 4.44 -30.28 -5.72
CA TYR A 137 4.20 -29.18 -6.65
C TYR A 137 4.93 -27.90 -6.25
N ASN A 138 4.94 -27.53 -4.96
CA ASN A 138 5.57 -26.30 -4.49
C ASN A 138 7.08 -26.30 -4.73
N ILE A 139 7.72 -27.45 -4.50
CA ILE A 139 9.15 -27.64 -4.75
C ILE A 139 9.43 -27.51 -6.25
N GLU A 140 8.59 -28.10 -7.13
CA GLU A 140 8.71 -27.86 -8.58
C GLU A 140 8.51 -26.40 -8.95
N ALA A 141 7.48 -25.73 -8.42
CA ALA A 141 7.15 -24.34 -8.72
C ALA A 141 8.24 -23.36 -8.25
N MET A 142 8.95 -23.66 -7.15
CA MET A 142 10.07 -22.86 -6.66
C MET A 142 11.16 -22.69 -7.74
N SER A 143 11.32 -23.64 -8.66
CA SER A 143 12.29 -23.55 -9.77
C SER A 143 12.09 -22.33 -10.68
N SER A 144 10.87 -21.77 -10.72
CA SER A 144 10.57 -20.53 -11.46
C SER A 144 11.19 -19.28 -10.80
N PHE A 145 11.55 -19.37 -9.52
CA PHE A 145 12.12 -18.27 -8.74
C PHE A 145 13.58 -18.50 -8.35
N LEU A 146 13.92 -19.72 -7.93
CA LEU A 146 15.24 -20.15 -7.47
C LEU A 146 15.56 -21.57 -7.96
N PRO A 147 16.79 -21.83 -8.47
CA PRO A 147 17.15 -23.16 -8.93
C PRO A 147 17.28 -24.13 -7.75
N VAL A 148 16.36 -25.10 -7.66
CA VAL A 148 16.22 -25.95 -6.47
C VAL A 148 17.44 -26.84 -6.22
N ASP A 149 18.04 -27.33 -7.30
CA ASP A 149 19.17 -28.26 -7.30
C ASP A 149 20.51 -27.65 -6.85
N SER A 150 20.64 -26.33 -6.95
CA SER A 150 21.90 -25.60 -6.69
C SER A 150 21.78 -24.54 -5.60
N PHE A 151 20.59 -23.96 -5.40
CA PHE A 151 20.40 -22.95 -4.36
C PHE A 151 20.28 -23.57 -2.96
N PHE A 152 19.63 -24.73 -2.85
CA PHE A 152 19.41 -25.42 -1.58
C PHE A 152 20.39 -26.56 -1.39
N SER A 153 20.99 -26.64 -0.20
CA SER A 153 21.81 -27.79 0.19
C SER A 153 20.95 -29.04 0.27
N HIS A 154 19.74 -28.91 0.86
CA HIS A 154 18.77 -29.99 0.94
C HIS A 154 17.34 -29.47 1.07
N VAL A 155 16.38 -30.20 0.50
CA VAL A 155 14.94 -29.93 0.61
C VAL A 155 14.22 -31.16 1.17
N TYR A 156 13.46 -30.98 2.23
CA TYR A 156 12.63 -32.01 2.85
C TYR A 156 11.16 -31.75 2.53
N LEU A 157 10.51 -32.67 1.83
CA LEU A 157 9.06 -32.72 1.71
C LEU A 157 8.51 -33.62 2.80
N VAL A 158 7.62 -33.10 3.64
CA VAL A 158 6.95 -33.87 4.70
C VAL A 158 5.46 -33.90 4.42
N ASP A 159 4.88 -35.08 4.27
CA ASP A 159 3.44 -35.25 4.08
C ASP A 159 2.92 -36.52 4.76
N LEU A 160 1.64 -36.52 5.15
CA LEU A 160 1.02 -37.64 5.84
C LEU A 160 0.46 -38.70 4.89
N SER A 161 0.17 -38.36 3.62
CA SER A 161 -0.40 -39.28 2.63
C SER A 161 0.69 -40.03 1.85
N PRO A 162 0.73 -41.38 1.94
CA PRO A 162 1.63 -42.19 1.12
C PRO A 162 1.40 -42.01 -0.38
N SER A 163 0.14 -41.93 -0.84
CA SER A 163 -0.19 -41.76 -2.26
C SER A 163 0.37 -40.45 -2.83
N LEU A 164 0.27 -39.34 -2.09
CA LEU A 164 0.82 -38.06 -2.53
C LEU A 164 2.36 -38.07 -2.51
N CYS A 165 2.95 -38.69 -1.49
CA CYS A 165 4.40 -38.88 -1.40
C CYS A 165 4.96 -39.67 -2.60
N ASP A 166 4.26 -40.70 -3.07
CA ASP A 166 4.69 -41.48 -4.23
C ASP A 166 4.67 -40.66 -5.52
N VAL A 167 3.66 -39.81 -5.70
CA VAL A 167 3.63 -38.84 -6.82
C VAL A 167 4.79 -37.85 -6.71
N ALA A 168 5.11 -37.36 -5.51
CA ALA A 168 6.25 -36.47 -5.29
C ALA A 168 7.58 -37.14 -5.62
N ARG A 169 7.79 -38.40 -5.20
CA ARG A 169 8.99 -39.19 -5.54
C ARG A 169 9.16 -39.33 -7.05
N GLN A 170 8.10 -39.72 -7.75
CA GLN A 170 8.11 -39.83 -9.22
C GLN A 170 8.42 -38.49 -9.90
N ARG A 171 7.86 -37.40 -9.38
CA ARG A 171 8.12 -36.03 -9.88
C ARG A 171 9.59 -35.66 -9.74
N PHE A 172 10.18 -35.84 -8.56
CA PHE A 172 11.58 -35.47 -8.34
C PHE A 172 12.56 -36.39 -9.06
N GLN A 173 12.25 -37.68 -9.21
CA GLN A 173 13.00 -38.60 -10.07
C GLN A 173 12.99 -38.13 -11.53
N ARG A 174 11.83 -37.72 -12.06
CA ARG A 174 11.69 -37.17 -13.42
C ARG A 174 12.49 -35.88 -13.60
N LEU A 175 12.52 -35.01 -12.59
CA LEU A 175 13.27 -33.76 -12.61
C LEU A 175 14.78 -33.95 -12.35
N GLY A 176 15.20 -35.14 -11.89
CA GLY A 176 16.60 -35.48 -11.64
C GLY A 176 17.19 -34.87 -10.37
N TRP A 177 16.36 -34.37 -9.45
CA TRP A 177 16.82 -33.71 -8.23
C TRP A 177 17.26 -34.73 -7.16
N LYS A 178 18.51 -34.60 -6.71
CA LYS A 178 19.13 -35.51 -5.73
C LYS A 178 19.16 -34.96 -4.31
N ASN A 179 18.99 -33.65 -4.17
CA ASN A 179 18.97 -32.92 -2.91
C ASN A 179 17.56 -32.81 -2.31
N VAL A 180 16.59 -33.58 -2.79
CA VAL A 180 15.20 -33.56 -2.32
C VAL A 180 14.84 -34.91 -1.70
N SER A 181 14.32 -34.91 -0.47
CA SER A 181 13.88 -36.11 0.25
C SER A 181 12.40 -36.04 0.58
N VAL A 182 11.68 -37.13 0.28
CA VAL A 182 10.23 -37.26 0.57
C VAL A 182 10.04 -38.13 1.80
N VAL A 183 9.56 -37.50 2.87
CA VAL A 183 9.32 -38.10 4.19
C VAL A 183 7.81 -38.24 4.41
N CYS A 184 7.34 -39.48 4.39
CA CYS A 184 5.93 -39.79 4.66
C CYS A 184 5.72 -39.92 6.17
N GLN A 185 5.45 -38.81 6.84
CA GLN A 185 5.36 -38.73 8.30
C GLN A 185 4.41 -37.59 8.72
N ASP A 186 3.83 -37.72 9.91
CA ASP A 186 3.14 -36.61 10.56
C ASP A 186 4.11 -35.46 10.88
N VAL A 187 3.82 -34.28 10.35
CA VAL A 187 4.59 -33.03 10.53
C VAL A 187 4.88 -32.75 12.02
N ARG A 188 3.97 -33.08 12.94
CA ARG A 188 4.15 -32.89 14.39
C ARG A 188 5.38 -33.61 14.94
N THR A 189 5.67 -34.78 14.37
CA THR A 189 6.74 -35.68 14.81
C THR A 189 8.04 -35.52 14.03
N PHE A 190 8.01 -34.79 12.91
CA PHE A 190 9.18 -34.59 12.06
C PHE A 190 10.26 -33.78 12.77
N ARG A 191 11.52 -34.20 12.62
CA ARG A 191 12.72 -33.50 13.08
C ARG A 191 13.77 -33.56 11.98
N LEU A 192 14.63 -32.54 11.89
CA LEU A 192 15.74 -32.57 10.95
C LEU A 192 16.71 -33.71 11.31
N PRO A 193 17.21 -34.49 10.33
CA PRO A 193 18.23 -35.49 10.58
C PRO A 193 19.48 -34.86 11.23
N GLU A 194 19.99 -35.47 12.29
CA GLU A 194 21.27 -35.06 12.89
C GLU A 194 22.41 -35.37 11.91
N VAL A 195 23.34 -34.43 11.73
CA VAL A 195 24.50 -34.63 10.85
C VAL A 195 25.50 -35.53 11.59
N GLU A 196 25.43 -36.84 11.35
CA GLU A 196 26.25 -37.86 12.04
C GLU A 196 27.75 -37.88 11.66
N ASN A 197 28.26 -36.94 10.85
CA ASN A 197 29.68 -36.92 10.46
C ASN A 197 30.37 -35.62 10.89
N VAL A 198 30.77 -35.54 12.15
CA VAL A 198 31.79 -34.59 12.60
C VAL A 198 32.98 -35.38 13.16
N ASP A 199 34.10 -35.33 12.44
CA ASP A 199 35.41 -35.76 12.92
C ASP A 199 35.68 -35.08 14.29
N PRO A 200 35.96 -35.83 15.36
CA PRO A 200 36.12 -35.29 16.72
C PRO A 200 37.25 -34.26 16.88
N ARG A 201 38.03 -33.98 15.83
CA ARG A 201 39.10 -32.97 15.81
C ARG A 201 38.69 -31.62 15.21
N THR A 202 37.56 -31.54 14.52
CA THR A 202 37.04 -30.27 13.97
C THR A 202 36.13 -29.59 14.99
N LYS A 203 36.68 -28.63 15.75
CA LYS A 203 35.90 -27.65 16.52
C LYS A 203 35.14 -26.73 15.54
N ILE A 204 34.05 -27.21 14.95
CA ILE A 204 33.05 -26.35 14.32
C ILE A 204 32.01 -26.03 15.40
N SER A 205 31.86 -24.73 15.65
CA SER A 205 30.89 -24.13 16.56
C SER A 205 29.51 -24.80 16.49
N THR A 206 28.99 -25.23 17.64
CA THR A 206 27.70 -25.87 17.90
C THR A 206 26.49 -24.95 17.64
N THR A 207 26.39 -24.30 16.48
CA THR A 207 25.40 -23.22 16.25
C THR A 207 24.56 -23.33 14.97
N THR A 208 24.57 -24.44 14.22
CA THR A 208 23.98 -24.50 12.86
C THR A 208 22.99 -25.64 12.58
N SER A 209 22.32 -26.21 13.57
CA SER A 209 21.27 -27.23 13.33
C SER A 209 19.88 -26.59 13.23
N GLY A 210 19.40 -26.29 12.01
CA GLY A 210 18.04 -25.80 11.78
C GLY A 210 17.75 -25.49 10.30
N ALA A 211 16.47 -25.41 9.93
CA ALA A 211 16.05 -25.05 8.58
C ALA A 211 16.16 -23.53 8.35
N ASP A 212 16.62 -23.11 7.18
CA ASP A 212 16.63 -21.70 6.75
C ASP A 212 15.23 -21.28 6.27
N VAL A 213 14.46 -22.24 5.75
CA VAL A 213 13.12 -22.02 5.21
C VAL A 213 12.19 -23.12 5.69
N ALA A 214 11.02 -22.73 6.17
CA ALA A 214 9.89 -23.64 6.32
C ALA A 214 8.70 -23.10 5.54
N THR A 215 7.96 -23.98 4.84
CA THR A 215 6.74 -23.60 4.13
C THR A 215 5.55 -24.46 4.54
N MET A 216 4.37 -23.84 4.59
CA MET A 216 3.08 -24.50 4.76
C MET A 216 2.10 -23.93 3.74
N SER A 217 1.68 -24.75 2.78
CA SER A 217 0.75 -24.31 1.73
C SER A 217 -0.55 -25.09 1.82
N TYR A 218 -1.60 -24.42 2.30
CA TYR A 218 -2.94 -24.96 2.51
C TYR A 218 -2.96 -26.24 3.33
N SER A 219 -2.01 -26.36 4.27
CA SER A 219 -1.82 -27.51 5.14
C SER A 219 -2.17 -27.22 6.59
N LEU A 220 -2.00 -25.98 7.07
CA LEU A 220 -2.27 -25.61 8.47
C LEU A 220 -3.76 -25.70 8.82
N SER A 221 -4.66 -25.38 7.88
CA SER A 221 -6.11 -25.54 8.01
C SER A 221 -6.57 -27.00 8.03
N MET A 222 -5.74 -27.92 7.55
CA MET A 222 -5.99 -29.37 7.55
C MET A 222 -5.45 -30.09 8.79
N ILE A 223 -4.67 -29.41 9.64
CA ILE A 223 -4.06 -30.00 10.84
C ILE A 223 -4.92 -29.68 12.08
N PRO A 224 -5.55 -30.66 12.75
CA PRO A 224 -6.35 -30.42 13.94
C PRO A 224 -5.54 -29.77 15.07
N ASP A 225 -4.42 -30.38 15.47
CA ASP A 225 -3.57 -29.93 16.59
C ASP A 225 -2.47 -28.95 16.15
N TYR A 226 -2.86 -27.87 15.47
CA TYR A 226 -1.93 -26.93 14.84
C TYR A 226 -0.99 -26.21 15.83
N TYR A 227 -1.38 -26.03 17.09
CA TYR A 227 -0.52 -25.44 18.12
C TYR A 227 0.83 -26.17 18.20
N SER A 228 0.80 -27.51 18.27
CA SER A 228 2.02 -28.32 18.35
C SER A 228 2.95 -28.14 17.15
N VAL A 229 2.38 -27.95 15.95
CA VAL A 229 3.14 -27.73 14.71
C VAL A 229 3.77 -26.34 14.72
N VAL A 230 2.99 -25.31 15.00
CA VAL A 230 3.48 -23.92 15.08
C VAL A 230 4.57 -23.77 16.15
N ASP A 231 4.43 -24.49 17.26
CA ASP A 231 5.42 -24.51 18.34
C ASP A 231 6.71 -25.20 17.90
N SER A 232 6.59 -26.36 17.23
CA SER A 232 7.75 -27.11 16.73
C SER A 232 8.54 -26.35 15.65
N LEU A 233 7.89 -25.47 14.87
CA LEU A 233 8.58 -24.62 13.90
C LEU A 233 9.62 -23.70 14.56
N THR A 234 9.37 -23.29 15.81
CA THR A 234 10.30 -22.43 16.57
C THR A 234 11.64 -23.15 16.82
N SER A 235 11.61 -24.46 17.06
CA SER A 235 12.83 -25.26 17.29
C SER A 235 13.42 -25.85 16.01
N LEU A 236 12.60 -26.07 14.97
CA LEU A 236 13.04 -26.61 13.69
C LEU A 236 13.85 -25.59 12.87
N MET A 237 13.47 -24.31 12.95
CA MET A 237 14.06 -23.25 12.14
C MET A 237 15.23 -22.56 12.83
N LYS A 238 16.22 -22.12 12.04
CA LYS A 238 17.25 -21.20 12.52
C LYS A 238 16.64 -19.89 13.01
N THR A 239 17.34 -19.17 13.88
CA THR A 239 16.95 -17.84 14.35
C THR A 239 16.77 -16.84 13.19
N SER A 240 17.61 -16.95 12.16
CA SER A 240 17.54 -16.18 10.93
C SER A 240 16.65 -16.82 9.85
N GLY A 241 15.90 -17.88 10.15
CA GLY A 241 15.06 -18.58 9.18
C GLY A 241 13.82 -17.78 8.75
N ILE A 242 13.23 -18.16 7.62
CA ILE A 242 11.99 -17.57 7.07
C ILE A 242 10.89 -18.62 7.04
N LEU A 243 9.71 -18.25 7.50
CA LEU A 243 8.51 -19.08 7.48
C LEU A 243 7.55 -18.54 6.43
N GLY A 244 7.18 -19.35 5.44
CA GLY A 244 6.18 -19.02 4.42
C GLY A 244 4.90 -19.82 4.61
N VAL A 245 3.79 -19.17 4.95
CA VAL A 245 2.49 -19.82 5.11
C VAL A 245 1.49 -19.21 4.14
N CYS A 246 0.74 -20.05 3.44
CA CYS A 246 -0.41 -19.63 2.65
C CYS A 246 -1.58 -20.53 3.01
N ASP A 247 -2.69 -20.00 3.50
CA ASP A 247 -3.83 -20.83 3.89
C ASP A 247 -5.18 -20.10 3.80
N PHE A 248 -6.27 -20.87 3.91
CA PHE A 248 -7.63 -20.34 4.02
C PHE A 248 -7.90 -19.78 5.41
N TYR A 249 -8.78 -18.79 5.47
CA TYR A 249 -9.19 -18.20 6.74
C TYR A 249 -10.56 -17.55 6.65
N VAL A 250 -11.24 -17.38 7.78
CA VAL A 250 -12.31 -16.40 7.91
C VAL A 250 -12.13 -15.60 9.20
N GLN A 251 -12.31 -14.27 9.16
CA GLN A 251 -12.07 -13.43 10.34
C GLN A 251 -12.93 -12.16 10.33
N SER A 252 -13.36 -11.71 11.51
CA SER A 252 -14.01 -10.40 11.69
C SER A 252 -12.98 -9.30 11.87
N ILE A 253 -13.33 -8.07 11.48
CA ILE A 253 -12.43 -6.92 11.70
C ILE A 253 -12.32 -6.57 13.19
N VAL A 254 -13.39 -6.83 13.95
CA VAL A 254 -13.46 -6.62 15.40
C VAL A 254 -12.43 -7.46 16.15
N ASP A 255 -12.09 -8.65 15.63
CA ASP A 255 -11.17 -9.59 16.30
C ASP A 255 -9.70 -9.14 16.19
N VAL A 256 -9.40 -8.23 15.25
CA VAL A 256 -8.04 -7.79 14.90
C VAL A 256 -7.80 -6.32 15.17
N SER A 257 -8.85 -5.54 15.48
CA SER A 257 -8.74 -4.08 15.57
C SER A 257 -7.88 -3.56 16.72
N SER A 258 -7.60 -4.41 17.71
CA SER A 258 -6.73 -4.09 18.86
C SER A 258 -5.27 -4.49 18.67
N ARG A 259 -4.91 -5.12 17.54
CA ARG A 259 -3.56 -5.70 17.35
C ARG A 259 -2.67 -4.79 16.52
N ASN A 260 -1.50 -4.47 17.06
CA ASN A 260 -0.49 -3.60 16.44
C ASN A 260 0.72 -4.36 15.85
N TYR A 261 0.80 -5.68 16.06
CA TYR A 261 1.91 -6.54 15.61
C TYR A 261 1.66 -7.26 14.28
N ILE A 262 0.48 -7.06 13.71
CA ILE A 262 0.10 -7.64 12.42
C ILE A 262 0.79 -6.90 11.27
N GLY A 263 0.85 -7.55 10.11
CA GLY A 263 1.40 -6.96 8.88
C GLY A 263 0.51 -5.90 8.22
N GLY A 264 -0.65 -5.56 8.81
CA GLY A 264 -1.70 -4.70 8.25
C GLY A 264 -3.07 -5.40 8.22
N ALA A 265 -4.14 -4.62 8.19
CA ALA A 265 -5.52 -5.14 8.21
C ALA A 265 -6.20 -5.18 6.82
N PHE A 266 -5.46 -4.85 5.75
CA PHE A 266 -6.00 -4.71 4.41
C PHE A 266 -6.66 -6.01 3.89
N ASN A 267 -7.90 -5.90 3.41
CA ASN A 267 -8.73 -7.01 2.92
C ASN A 267 -8.86 -8.20 3.89
N ARG A 268 -8.54 -8.01 5.18
CA ARG A 268 -8.58 -9.08 6.18
C ARG A 268 -10.01 -9.43 6.58
N HIS A 269 -10.91 -8.45 6.60
CA HIS A 269 -12.31 -8.65 6.97
C HIS A 269 -13.06 -9.58 6.01
N VAL A 270 -13.77 -10.56 6.57
CA VAL A 270 -14.79 -11.35 5.87
C VAL A 270 -16.14 -11.04 6.51
N ASN A 271 -17.15 -10.70 5.71
CA ASN A 271 -18.48 -10.37 6.23
C ASN A 271 -19.17 -11.58 6.89
N TRP A 272 -20.17 -11.34 7.74
CA TRP A 272 -20.80 -12.40 8.54
C TRP A 272 -21.32 -13.58 7.71
N LEU A 273 -22.01 -13.32 6.60
CA LEU A 273 -22.52 -14.35 5.69
C LEU A 273 -21.40 -15.18 5.08
N GLY A 274 -20.32 -14.53 4.61
CA GLY A 274 -19.16 -15.20 4.04
C GLY A 274 -18.44 -16.07 5.07
N ARG A 275 -18.32 -15.60 6.32
CA ARG A 275 -17.74 -16.41 7.40
C ARG A 275 -18.54 -17.68 7.66
N LEU A 276 -19.87 -17.57 7.73
CA LEU A 276 -20.76 -18.70 7.95
C LEU A 276 -20.71 -19.69 6.77
N PHE A 277 -20.84 -19.19 5.56
CA PHE A 277 -20.85 -19.99 4.34
C PHE A 277 -19.54 -20.75 4.14
N TRP A 278 -18.39 -20.06 4.20
CA TRP A 278 -17.11 -20.69 3.94
C TRP A 278 -16.70 -21.68 5.03
N ARG A 279 -17.02 -21.41 6.31
CA ARG A 279 -16.82 -22.39 7.38
C ARG A 279 -17.60 -23.67 7.10
N ALA A 280 -18.90 -23.56 6.90
CA ALA A 280 -19.76 -24.71 6.64
C ALA A 280 -19.34 -25.49 5.39
N TRP A 281 -18.92 -24.79 4.32
CA TRP A 281 -18.46 -25.42 3.10
C TRP A 281 -17.20 -26.25 3.30
N PHE A 282 -16.17 -25.68 3.95
CA PHE A 282 -14.89 -26.35 4.13
C PHE A 282 -14.90 -27.40 5.25
N ASP A 283 -15.81 -27.28 6.24
CA ASP A 283 -16.02 -28.30 7.26
C ASP A 283 -16.46 -29.64 6.65
N LEU A 284 -17.17 -29.63 5.51
CA LEU A 284 -17.53 -30.85 4.75
C LEU A 284 -16.29 -31.61 4.25
N ASP A 285 -15.23 -30.88 3.88
CA ASP A 285 -13.94 -31.43 3.45
C ASP A 285 -12.95 -31.62 4.63
N ARG A 286 -13.42 -31.48 5.88
CA ARG A 286 -12.60 -31.50 7.12
C ARG A 286 -11.48 -30.46 7.15
N VAL A 287 -11.69 -29.31 6.52
CA VAL A 287 -10.76 -28.17 6.53
C VAL A 287 -11.31 -27.09 7.44
N SER A 288 -10.58 -26.74 8.51
CA SER A 288 -11.06 -25.79 9.51
C SER A 288 -10.60 -24.37 9.21
N LEU A 289 -11.53 -23.50 8.77
CA LEU A 289 -11.28 -22.09 8.41
C LEU A 289 -11.26 -21.14 9.62
N GLU A 290 -10.67 -21.54 10.74
CA GLU A 290 -10.68 -20.72 11.96
C GLU A 290 -9.64 -19.60 11.98
N ALA A 291 -10.07 -18.41 12.42
CA ALA A 291 -9.21 -17.24 12.60
C ALA A 291 -8.01 -17.52 13.52
N ALA A 292 -8.23 -18.35 14.55
CA ALA A 292 -7.25 -18.68 15.58
C ALA A 292 -5.94 -19.27 15.01
N ARG A 293 -5.99 -19.95 13.85
CA ARG A 293 -4.81 -20.53 13.20
C ARG A 293 -3.82 -19.45 12.74
N ARG A 294 -4.34 -18.45 12.03
CA ARG A 294 -3.55 -17.28 11.59
C ARG A 294 -3.12 -16.44 12.78
N ASP A 295 -4.00 -16.26 13.76
CA ASP A 295 -3.73 -15.46 14.95
C ASP A 295 -2.60 -16.04 15.80
N TYR A 296 -2.61 -17.35 16.02
CA TYR A 296 -1.56 -18.03 16.75
C TYR A 296 -0.23 -17.98 16.01
N LEU A 297 -0.25 -18.13 14.68
CA LEU A 297 0.92 -17.98 13.82
C LEU A 297 1.54 -16.57 13.96
N GLU A 298 0.72 -15.53 13.83
CA GLU A 298 1.14 -14.12 13.97
C GLU A 298 1.57 -13.76 15.41
N TYR A 299 1.12 -14.49 16.43
CA TYR A 299 1.56 -14.34 17.81
C TYR A 299 2.91 -15.05 18.11
N ARG A 300 3.17 -16.16 17.43
CA ARG A 300 4.38 -16.96 17.62
C ARG A 300 5.56 -16.47 16.80
N PHE A 301 5.31 -15.83 15.65
CA PHE A 301 6.33 -15.35 14.73
C PHE A 301 6.21 -13.84 14.49
N GLY A 302 7.34 -13.19 14.26
CA GLY A 302 7.38 -11.80 13.80
C GLY A 302 6.90 -11.71 12.36
N THR A 303 6.03 -10.74 12.05
CA THR A 303 5.48 -10.57 10.70
C THR A 303 6.43 -9.75 9.82
N VAL A 304 6.98 -10.37 8.78
CA VAL A 304 7.78 -9.68 7.74
C VAL A 304 6.84 -9.15 6.66
N ILE A 305 6.05 -10.01 6.04
CA ILE A 305 5.04 -9.63 5.05
C ILE A 305 3.77 -10.42 5.33
N SER A 306 2.61 -9.77 5.25
CA SER A 306 1.33 -10.44 5.24
C SER A 306 0.47 -9.89 4.11
N ALA A 307 -0.38 -10.72 3.52
CA ALA A 307 -1.41 -10.29 2.57
C ALA A 307 -2.67 -11.14 2.72
N SER A 308 -3.83 -10.52 2.46
CA SER A 308 -5.12 -11.20 2.46
C SER A 308 -5.81 -10.98 1.11
N GLU A 309 -6.25 -12.06 0.47
CA GLU A 309 -6.74 -12.05 -0.90
C GLU A 309 -8.02 -12.91 -1.03
N ARG A 310 -8.66 -12.84 -2.21
CA ARG A 310 -9.89 -13.58 -2.51
C ARG A 310 -9.75 -14.32 -3.83
N ASN A 311 -10.05 -15.61 -3.83
CA ASN A 311 -10.14 -16.40 -5.05
C ASN A 311 -11.53 -16.28 -5.68
N TYR A 312 -11.72 -15.27 -6.54
CA TYR A 312 -13.00 -15.01 -7.19
C TYR A 312 -13.41 -16.05 -8.25
N LEU A 313 -12.48 -16.87 -8.77
CA LEU A 313 -12.82 -17.92 -9.73
C LEU A 313 -13.77 -18.97 -9.14
N LEU A 314 -13.81 -19.10 -7.83
CA LEU A 314 -14.62 -20.08 -7.09
C LEU A 314 -15.51 -19.40 -6.04
N GLY A 315 -15.97 -18.17 -6.31
CA GLY A 315 -16.93 -17.47 -5.44
C GLY A 315 -16.31 -16.55 -4.38
N GLY A 316 -15.00 -16.29 -4.44
CA GLY A 316 -14.33 -15.35 -3.54
C GLY A 316 -13.79 -16.01 -2.27
N ILE A 317 -13.19 -17.19 -2.39
CA ILE A 317 -12.65 -17.94 -1.24
C ILE A 317 -11.54 -17.12 -0.57
N PRO A 318 -11.65 -16.80 0.73
CA PRO A 318 -10.64 -16.05 1.48
C PRO A 318 -9.40 -16.89 1.78
N TYR A 319 -8.24 -16.36 1.41
CA TYR A 319 -6.94 -16.91 1.77
C TYR A 319 -5.96 -15.80 2.17
N TYR A 320 -4.93 -16.17 2.91
CA TYR A 320 -3.87 -15.27 3.32
C TYR A 320 -2.51 -15.83 2.94
N ILE A 321 -1.54 -14.92 2.82
CA ILE A 321 -0.12 -15.21 2.71
C ILE A 321 0.57 -14.56 3.91
N PHE A 322 1.46 -15.29 4.55
CA PHE A 322 2.23 -14.84 5.70
C PHE A 322 3.68 -15.25 5.51
N ILE A 323 4.57 -14.27 5.55
CA ILE A 323 6.01 -14.44 5.61
C ILE A 323 6.45 -13.96 6.99
N GLY A 324 6.96 -14.89 7.79
CA GLY A 324 7.36 -14.64 9.16
C GLY A 324 8.83 -14.97 9.44
N CYS A 325 9.30 -14.49 10.58
CA CYS A 325 10.59 -14.84 11.16
C CYS A 325 10.43 -15.09 12.67
N GLN A 326 11.50 -15.58 13.30
CA GLN A 326 11.52 -15.77 14.75
C GLN A 326 11.31 -14.42 15.46
N LYS A 327 10.36 -14.35 16.39
CA LYS A 327 10.03 -13.10 17.10
C LYS A 327 11.13 -12.66 18.08
N ASP A 328 11.88 -13.62 18.63
CA ASP A 328 12.89 -13.37 19.66
C ASP A 328 14.20 -12.77 19.10
N LEU A 329 14.36 -12.71 17.77
CA LEU A 329 15.54 -12.13 17.13
C LEU A 329 15.80 -10.68 17.60
N VAL A 330 14.71 -9.93 17.80
CA VAL A 330 14.74 -8.51 18.21
C VAL A 330 14.58 -8.34 19.73
N SER A 331 14.19 -9.39 20.46
CA SER A 331 14.01 -9.36 21.93
C SER A 331 15.27 -9.79 22.71
N SER A 332 16.34 -10.18 22.01
CA SER A 332 17.65 -10.47 22.62
C SER A 332 18.34 -9.16 23.12
N PRO A 333 19.36 -9.22 23.99
CA PRO A 333 20.10 -8.02 24.41
C PRO A 333 20.65 -7.20 23.23
N ALA A 334 21.08 -7.89 22.16
CA ALA A 334 21.49 -7.26 20.90
C ALA A 334 20.33 -6.64 20.11
N GLY A 335 19.11 -7.13 20.32
CA GLY A 335 17.88 -6.62 19.75
C GLY A 335 17.32 -5.40 20.49
N ASN A 336 17.46 -5.32 21.82
CA ASN A 336 17.18 -4.09 22.58
C ASN A 336 18.09 -2.94 22.11
N ASP A 337 19.39 -3.21 21.93
CA ASP A 337 20.31 -2.25 21.31
C ASP A 337 19.87 -1.84 19.89
N ALA A 338 19.25 -2.74 19.13
CA ALA A 338 18.72 -2.45 17.80
C ALA A 338 17.46 -1.58 17.85
N ILE A 339 16.55 -1.83 18.80
CA ILE A 339 15.36 -1.01 19.06
C ILE A 339 15.78 0.41 19.46
N GLU A 340 16.75 0.55 20.36
CA GLU A 340 17.25 1.87 20.78
C GLU A 340 17.97 2.61 19.65
N LYS A 341 18.80 1.92 18.85
CA LYS A 341 19.42 2.51 17.65
C LYS A 341 18.35 2.99 16.66
N LEU A 342 17.29 2.21 16.50
CA LEU A 342 16.21 2.56 15.59
C LEU A 342 15.44 3.78 16.10
N ASP A 343 15.10 3.80 17.38
CA ASP A 343 14.48 4.94 18.07
C ASP A 343 15.32 6.22 17.94
N ALA A 344 16.62 6.13 18.19
CA ALA A 344 17.54 7.26 18.03
C ALA A 344 17.56 7.77 16.58
N SER A 345 17.52 6.86 15.60
CA SER A 345 17.47 7.21 14.18
C SER A 345 16.16 7.89 13.77
N PHE A 346 15.06 7.63 14.49
CA PHE A 346 13.74 8.20 14.24
C PHE A 346 13.55 9.56 14.90
N THR A 347 14.21 9.78 16.04
CA THR A 347 14.07 10.98 16.88
C THR A 347 15.14 12.03 16.63
N GLU A 348 16.10 11.81 15.73
CA GLU A 348 17.30 12.65 15.56
C GLU A 348 18.24 12.67 16.78
N SER A 349 18.15 11.67 17.66
CA SER A 349 18.99 11.59 18.86
C SER A 349 20.45 11.31 18.48
N PRO A 350 21.44 11.92 19.17
CA PRO A 350 22.86 11.71 18.89
C PRO A 350 23.32 10.32 19.36
N TYR A 351 23.08 9.29 18.55
CA TYR A 351 23.79 8.02 18.64
C TYR A 351 24.71 7.90 17.41
N LEU A 352 26.01 8.16 17.61
CA LEU A 352 27.04 8.04 16.58
C LEU A 352 28.11 7.00 17.00
N SER A 353 28.13 5.87 16.28
CA SER A 353 29.19 4.86 16.12
C SER A 353 29.84 4.19 17.36
N PRO A 354 30.25 2.91 17.30
CA PRO A 354 30.67 2.12 18.47
C PRO A 354 32.06 2.46 19.04
N ALA A 355 32.78 3.44 18.52
CA ALA A 355 34.22 3.55 18.79
C ALA A 355 34.57 4.26 20.11
N ASN A 356 33.83 5.28 20.55
CA ASN A 356 34.30 6.16 21.65
C ASN A 356 33.19 6.69 22.58
N HIS A 357 32.24 5.86 23.05
CA HIS A 357 31.06 6.41 23.73
C HIS A 357 30.64 5.80 25.07
N ARG A 358 31.40 4.87 25.68
CA ARG A 358 31.01 4.37 27.02
C ARG A 358 31.12 5.43 28.13
N GLN A 359 32.08 6.35 28.04
CA GLN A 359 32.31 7.37 29.09
C GLN A 359 31.43 8.63 28.94
N GLU A 360 30.93 8.92 27.73
CA GLU A 360 30.02 10.06 27.51
C GLU A 360 28.55 9.68 27.75
N VAL A 361 28.19 8.41 27.56
CA VAL A 361 26.85 7.86 27.86
C VAL A 361 26.52 7.96 29.36
N GLU A 362 27.48 7.73 30.26
CA GLU A 362 27.25 7.88 31.71
C GLU A 362 26.95 9.34 32.10
N LYS A 363 27.55 10.32 31.44
CA LYS A 363 27.28 11.75 31.69
C LYS A 363 26.01 12.27 31.02
N ALA A 364 25.61 11.71 29.87
CA ALA A 364 24.41 12.12 29.16
C ALA A 364 23.11 11.52 29.75
N ASN A 365 23.21 10.36 30.41
CA ASN A 365 22.08 9.66 31.01
C ASN A 365 21.42 10.42 32.16
N GLU A 366 22.16 11.23 32.92
CA GLU A 366 21.59 11.93 34.09
C GLU A 366 20.83 13.22 33.73
N GLN A 367 21.01 13.78 32.52
CA GLN A 367 20.33 15.02 32.10
C GLN A 367 19.35 14.85 30.92
N SER A 368 19.45 13.77 30.13
CA SER A 368 18.58 13.53 28.95
C SER A 368 17.36 12.64 29.23
N ALA A 369 17.25 12.06 30.42
CA ALA A 369 16.25 11.07 30.85
C ALA A 369 14.83 11.64 31.11
N ARG A 370 14.31 12.48 30.21
CA ARG A 370 12.87 12.84 30.08
C ARG A 370 12.43 12.67 28.63
N GLU A 371 12.78 11.51 28.07
CA GLU A 371 13.13 11.28 26.66
C GLU A 371 11.98 11.41 25.65
N ILE A 372 12.28 12.09 24.54
CA ILE A 372 11.44 12.05 23.33
C ILE A 372 11.60 10.67 22.71
N ARG A 373 10.51 9.92 22.58
CA ARG A 373 10.51 8.56 22.02
C ARG A 373 9.68 8.46 20.75
N SER A 374 10.09 7.58 19.84
CA SER A 374 9.36 7.31 18.60
C SER A 374 8.12 6.45 18.87
N LYS A 375 7.15 6.54 17.94
CA LYS A 375 5.89 5.78 17.98
C LYS A 375 6.14 4.26 17.92
N ALA A 376 7.17 3.89 17.16
CA ALA A 376 7.64 2.53 17.06
C ALA A 376 8.17 2.02 18.41
N TYR A 377 8.99 2.81 19.11
CA TYR A 377 9.56 2.45 20.41
C TYR A 377 8.48 2.29 21.49
N GLU A 378 7.55 3.24 21.59
CA GLU A 378 6.42 3.16 22.52
C GLU A 378 5.61 1.87 22.29
N SER A 379 5.32 1.56 21.03
CA SER A 379 4.57 0.35 20.67
C SER A 379 5.36 -0.94 20.92
N ALA A 380 6.69 -0.89 20.74
CA ALA A 380 7.57 -2.02 21.04
C ALA A 380 7.57 -2.34 22.53
N ILE A 381 7.71 -1.35 23.40
CA ILE A 381 7.67 -1.55 24.86
C ILE A 381 6.34 -2.18 25.29
N ILE A 382 5.22 -1.59 24.88
CA ILE A 382 3.88 -2.10 25.23
C ILE A 382 3.73 -3.58 24.83
N ASN A 383 4.25 -3.94 23.66
CA ASN A 383 4.18 -5.31 23.18
C ASN A 383 5.10 -6.24 23.96
N LEU A 384 6.34 -5.84 24.23
CA LEU A 384 7.28 -6.62 25.03
C LEU A 384 6.75 -6.88 26.45
N ASP A 385 6.18 -5.85 27.10
CA ASP A 385 5.56 -5.97 28.43
C ASP A 385 4.37 -6.94 28.43
N SER A 386 3.65 -7.01 27.30
CA SER A 386 2.49 -7.90 27.12
C SER A 386 2.85 -9.27 26.52
N ASN A 387 4.15 -9.58 26.34
CA ASN A 387 4.65 -10.77 25.64
C ASN A 387 4.07 -10.95 24.21
N LEU A 388 3.74 -9.84 23.55
CA LEU A 388 3.31 -9.78 22.16
C LEU A 388 4.51 -9.58 21.24
N PRO A 389 4.47 -10.06 19.99
CA PRO A 389 5.49 -9.73 18.99
C PRO A 389 5.59 -8.23 18.78
N LEU A 390 6.78 -7.75 18.40
CA LEU A 390 6.93 -6.36 17.96
C LEU A 390 6.07 -6.03 16.72
N PRO A 391 5.79 -4.75 16.47
CA PRO A 391 5.20 -4.32 15.20
C PRO A 391 5.94 -4.83 13.96
N SER A 392 5.22 -5.11 12.88
CA SER A 392 5.80 -5.63 11.63
C SER A 392 6.92 -4.75 11.03
N ALA A 393 6.93 -3.45 11.36
CA ALA A 393 7.99 -2.51 10.98
C ALA A 393 9.39 -2.89 11.52
N PHE A 394 9.47 -3.65 12.61
CA PHE A 394 10.73 -4.09 13.22
C PHE A 394 11.35 -5.31 12.54
N TYR A 395 10.56 -6.07 11.76
CA TYR A 395 11.04 -7.26 11.06
C TYR A 395 11.28 -7.02 9.56
N GLN A 396 11.14 -5.78 9.09
CA GLN A 396 11.44 -5.40 7.71
C GLN A 396 12.95 -5.36 7.47
N ASN A 397 13.38 -5.58 6.22
CA ASN A 397 14.80 -5.42 5.85
C ASN A 397 15.24 -3.94 5.85
N HIS A 398 14.30 -3.02 5.62
CA HIS A 398 14.53 -1.58 5.58
C HIS A 398 13.59 -0.89 6.56
N HIS A 399 14.11 0.04 7.35
CA HIS A 399 13.31 0.77 8.35
C HIS A 399 13.07 2.24 7.97
N TYR A 400 12.84 2.51 6.68
CA TYR A 400 12.52 3.86 6.22
C TYR A 400 11.11 4.30 6.66
N ARG A 401 10.15 3.36 6.68
CA ARG A 401 8.77 3.61 7.12
C ARG A 401 8.66 3.43 8.63
N ILE A 402 8.28 4.50 9.32
CA ILE A 402 8.05 4.47 10.76
C ILE A 402 6.68 3.86 11.04
N PHE A 403 6.60 3.08 12.11
CA PHE A 403 5.36 2.45 12.55
C PHE A 403 4.24 3.49 12.74
N TYR A 404 3.06 3.16 12.23
CA TYR A 404 1.82 3.88 12.44
C TYR A 404 0.69 2.85 12.58
N ASN A 405 -0.39 3.24 13.26
CA ASN A 405 -1.57 2.40 13.40
C ASN A 405 -2.53 2.65 12.23
N ASP A 406 -2.61 1.71 11.29
CA ASP A 406 -3.41 1.81 10.05
C ASP A 406 -4.92 1.80 10.29
N LEU A 407 -5.40 1.50 11.50
CA LEU A 407 -6.81 1.43 11.85
C LEU A 407 -7.39 2.75 12.39
N LEU A 408 -6.55 3.73 12.71
CA LEU A 408 -7.05 5.00 13.24
C LEU A 408 -7.92 5.73 12.20
N PRO A 409 -9.05 6.36 12.60
CA PRO A 409 -9.92 7.10 11.69
C PRO A 409 -9.19 8.14 10.83
N LYS A 410 -8.18 8.81 11.41
CA LYS A 410 -7.37 9.81 10.71
C LYS A 410 -6.58 9.25 9.52
N HIS A 411 -6.32 7.94 9.48
CA HIS A 411 -5.62 7.27 8.38
C HIS A 411 -6.58 6.57 7.42
N THR A 412 -7.74 6.10 7.90
CA THR A 412 -8.74 5.39 7.07
C THR A 412 -9.68 6.33 6.33
N GLN A 413 -9.79 7.60 6.73
CA GLN A 413 -10.66 8.62 6.11
C GLN A 413 -10.45 8.81 4.59
N PHE A 414 -9.30 8.41 4.05
CA PHE A 414 -8.97 8.54 2.63
C PHE A 414 -9.47 7.39 1.75
N GLY A 415 -10.12 6.37 2.32
CA GLY A 415 -10.74 5.28 1.56
C GLY A 415 -9.76 4.46 0.71
N ASN A 416 -8.55 4.21 1.23
CA ASN A 416 -7.47 3.50 0.51
C ASN A 416 -7.07 4.15 -0.82
N GLU A 417 -7.18 5.48 -0.91
CA GLU A 417 -6.82 6.23 -2.11
C GLU A 417 -5.79 7.32 -1.78
N TYR A 418 -4.74 7.43 -2.59
CA TYR A 418 -3.86 8.60 -2.57
C TYR A 418 -4.46 9.74 -3.41
N ILE A 419 -4.16 10.98 -3.04
CA ILE A 419 -4.75 12.15 -3.72
C ILE A 419 -3.97 12.46 -5.02
N TYR A 420 -2.64 12.45 -4.93
CA TYR A 420 -1.75 12.90 -6.00
C TYR A 420 -0.82 11.78 -6.47
N ALA A 421 -0.77 11.53 -7.78
CA ALA A 421 0.16 10.59 -8.39
C ALA A 421 1.54 11.22 -8.73
N PHE A 422 1.62 12.55 -8.66
CA PHE A 422 2.81 13.37 -8.92
C PHE A 422 2.68 14.70 -8.15
N ASN A 423 3.81 15.39 -7.91
CA ASN A 423 3.86 16.66 -7.20
C ASN A 423 3.50 17.87 -8.09
N TRP A 424 2.94 18.93 -7.50
CA TRP A 424 2.57 20.19 -8.17
C TRP A 424 3.49 21.36 -7.76
N GLU A 425 4.70 21.07 -7.29
CA GLU A 425 5.67 22.07 -6.87
C GLU A 425 6.96 21.87 -7.67
N ASP A 426 7.49 22.96 -8.24
CA ASP A 426 8.69 22.89 -9.05
C ASP A 426 9.97 22.70 -8.20
N PRO A 427 10.62 21.52 -8.24
CA PRO A 427 11.82 21.29 -7.45
C PRO A 427 13.01 22.14 -7.91
N ARG A 428 13.02 22.65 -9.16
CA ARG A 428 14.09 23.56 -9.62
C ARG A 428 14.09 24.86 -8.84
N VAL A 429 12.91 25.35 -8.46
CA VAL A 429 12.80 26.54 -7.62
C VAL A 429 13.26 26.21 -6.20
N ASP A 430 12.92 25.02 -5.69
CA ASP A 430 13.31 24.58 -4.36
C ASP A 430 14.83 24.47 -4.23
N HIS A 431 15.54 23.90 -5.20
CA HIS A 431 17.01 23.87 -5.19
C HIS A 431 17.63 25.27 -5.16
N ARG A 432 17.09 26.22 -5.94
CA ARG A 432 17.58 27.60 -5.97
C ARG A 432 17.37 28.33 -4.64
N LEU A 433 16.22 28.11 -3.99
CA LEU A 433 15.83 28.80 -2.76
C LEU A 433 16.46 28.16 -1.52
N LEU A 434 16.51 26.83 -1.48
CA LEU A 434 16.93 26.06 -0.31
C LEU A 434 18.44 25.82 -0.29
N ASN A 435 19.12 25.74 -1.43
CA ASN A 435 20.56 25.41 -1.50
C ASN A 435 20.92 24.23 -0.58
N ILE A 436 20.30 23.08 -0.84
CA ILE A 436 20.40 21.90 0.02
C ILE A 436 21.84 21.36 0.01
N THR A 437 22.35 21.11 1.21
CA THR A 437 23.71 20.60 1.49
C THR A 437 23.65 19.27 2.23
N ARG A 438 24.81 18.63 2.42
CA ARG A 438 24.93 17.35 3.14
C ARG A 438 24.64 17.46 4.63
N ASP A 439 24.71 18.64 5.22
CA ASP A 439 24.46 18.86 6.65
C ASP A 439 22.98 19.13 6.95
N ASP A 440 22.15 19.26 5.92
CA ASP A 440 20.74 19.60 6.09
C ASP A 440 19.92 18.39 6.55
N VAL A 441 19.09 18.65 7.57
CA VAL A 441 17.99 17.80 8.02
C VAL A 441 16.71 18.49 7.58
N ILE A 442 15.99 17.84 6.67
CA ILE A 442 14.84 18.40 5.97
C ILE A 442 13.58 17.72 6.46
N LEU A 443 12.55 18.49 6.82
CA LEU A 443 11.19 17.99 6.95
C LEU A 443 10.39 18.45 5.72
N ALA A 444 9.68 17.55 5.06
CA ALA A 444 8.91 17.88 3.86
C ALA A 444 7.63 17.04 3.79
N ILE A 445 6.54 17.63 3.28
CA ILE A 445 5.32 16.88 2.99
C ILE A 445 5.61 15.86 1.89
N THR A 446 5.17 14.61 2.07
CA THR A 446 5.46 13.52 1.12
C THR A 446 4.81 13.79 -0.23
N SER A 447 3.49 14.08 -0.25
CA SER A 447 2.73 14.16 -1.50
C SER A 447 2.96 12.89 -2.34
N ALA A 448 3.28 12.99 -3.62
CA ALA A 448 3.60 11.82 -4.44
C ALA A 448 5.05 11.32 -4.28
N GLY A 449 5.87 11.97 -3.46
CA GLY A 449 7.27 11.61 -3.20
C GLY A 449 8.28 12.11 -4.22
N ASP A 450 7.87 12.88 -5.25
CA ASP A 450 8.78 13.32 -6.32
C ASP A 450 9.85 14.27 -5.80
N ASN A 451 9.44 15.27 -5.01
CA ASN A 451 10.36 16.25 -4.43
C ASN A 451 11.26 15.63 -3.36
N ILE A 452 10.77 14.62 -2.62
CA ILE A 452 11.59 13.86 -1.67
C ILE A 452 12.76 13.18 -2.38
N LEU A 453 12.49 12.50 -3.50
CA LEU A 453 13.53 11.88 -4.32
C LEU A 453 14.46 12.93 -4.94
N ASP A 454 13.93 14.10 -5.29
CA ASP A 454 14.73 15.20 -5.81
C ASP A 454 15.68 15.80 -4.77
N TYR A 455 15.25 15.94 -3.52
CA TYR A 455 16.09 16.39 -2.42
C TYR A 455 17.17 15.36 -2.07
N LEU A 456 16.84 14.06 -2.08
CA LEU A 456 17.80 12.98 -1.82
C LEU A 456 18.93 12.93 -2.85
N GLN A 457 18.72 13.46 -4.07
CA GLN A 457 19.79 13.62 -5.05
C GLN A 457 20.87 14.63 -4.62
N ASN A 458 20.69 15.41 -3.55
CA ASN A 458 21.77 16.23 -2.96
C ASN A 458 22.49 15.55 -1.80
N SER A 459 22.06 14.33 -1.44
CA SER A 459 22.58 13.58 -0.28
C SER A 459 22.55 14.38 1.03
N PRO A 460 21.41 15.00 1.40
CA PRO A 460 21.26 15.64 2.71
C PRO A 460 21.44 14.60 3.81
N ARG A 461 21.78 15.06 5.03
CA ARG A 461 21.95 14.18 6.19
C ARG A 461 20.69 13.37 6.44
N ARG A 462 19.52 14.00 6.32
CA ARG A 462 18.23 13.34 6.52
C ARG A 462 17.06 14.07 5.86
N VAL A 463 16.06 13.30 5.43
CA VAL A 463 14.78 13.79 4.94
C VAL A 463 13.65 13.07 5.69
N HIS A 464 12.85 13.82 6.44
CA HIS A 464 11.60 13.40 7.05
C HIS A 464 10.46 13.72 6.08
N ALA A 465 10.01 12.70 5.35
CA ALA A 465 8.81 12.76 4.51
C ALA A 465 7.58 12.54 5.40
N VAL A 466 6.64 13.47 5.41
CA VAL A 466 5.48 13.45 6.31
C VAL A 466 4.18 13.52 5.50
N ASP A 467 3.25 12.61 5.76
CA ASP A 467 1.91 12.68 5.18
C ASP A 467 0.89 12.04 6.12
N LEU A 468 -0.33 12.58 6.18
CA LEU A 468 -1.41 11.99 6.95
C LEU A 468 -2.01 10.77 6.24
N ASN A 469 -2.00 10.77 4.91
CA ASN A 469 -2.56 9.71 4.07
C ASN A 469 -1.52 8.58 3.87
N PRO A 470 -1.77 7.37 4.41
CA PRO A 470 -0.84 6.26 4.28
C PRO A 470 -0.53 5.90 2.82
N ASN A 471 -1.50 6.09 1.92
CA ASN A 471 -1.41 5.70 0.51
C ASN A 471 -0.41 6.58 -0.27
N GLN A 472 -0.24 7.84 0.13
CA GLN A 472 0.80 8.72 -0.42
C GLN A 472 2.20 8.19 -0.07
N ASN A 473 2.37 7.81 1.19
CA ASN A 473 3.61 7.21 1.64
C ASN A 473 3.86 5.81 1.04
N HIS A 474 2.81 5.02 0.74
CA HIS A 474 2.95 3.76 -0.01
C HIS A 474 3.47 3.99 -1.44
N LEU A 475 3.12 5.11 -2.08
CA LEU A 475 3.65 5.50 -3.39
C LEU A 475 5.14 5.90 -3.31
N LEU A 476 5.53 6.64 -2.27
CA LEU A 476 6.95 6.92 -2.02
C LEU A 476 7.74 5.62 -1.78
N GLU A 477 7.23 4.70 -0.95
CA GLU A 477 7.87 3.39 -0.71
C GLU A 477 8.03 2.59 -2.01
N LEU A 478 7.01 2.56 -2.88
CA LEU A 478 7.10 1.88 -4.17
C LEU A 478 8.22 2.47 -5.05
N LYS A 479 8.36 3.80 -5.07
CA LYS A 479 9.45 4.46 -5.80
C LYS A 479 10.81 4.07 -5.23
N VAL A 480 10.98 4.15 -3.92
CA VAL A 480 12.22 3.78 -3.22
C VAL A 480 12.59 2.32 -3.49
N ALA A 481 11.65 1.39 -3.30
CA ALA A 481 11.84 -0.04 -3.58
C ALA A 481 12.24 -0.29 -5.04
N SER A 482 11.66 0.47 -5.98
CA SER A 482 11.99 0.36 -7.39
C SER A 482 13.41 0.84 -7.72
N PHE A 483 13.89 1.90 -7.06
CA PHE A 483 15.28 2.34 -7.23
C PHE A 483 16.28 1.34 -6.65
N ILE A 484 15.92 0.64 -5.56
CA ILE A 484 16.80 -0.37 -4.95
C ILE A 484 16.86 -1.64 -5.80
N ALA A 485 15.72 -2.13 -6.29
CA ALA A 485 15.63 -3.48 -6.86
C ALA A 485 15.56 -3.56 -8.39
N LEU A 486 15.22 -2.47 -9.09
CA LEU A 486 14.96 -2.47 -10.53
C LEU A 486 15.97 -1.61 -11.29
N GLY A 487 16.23 -2.00 -12.55
CA GLY A 487 16.98 -1.15 -13.47
C GLY A 487 16.12 -0.03 -14.06
N HIS A 488 16.78 1.00 -14.59
CA HIS A 488 16.13 2.22 -15.13
C HIS A 488 14.99 1.95 -16.11
N ARG A 489 15.11 0.90 -16.94
CA ARG A 489 14.08 0.54 -17.92
C ARG A 489 12.73 0.23 -17.25
N ASP A 490 12.75 -0.56 -16.18
CA ASP A 490 11.53 -0.99 -15.52
C ASP A 490 10.99 0.14 -14.62
N VAL A 491 11.89 0.92 -13.99
CA VAL A 491 11.53 2.18 -13.28
C VAL A 491 10.84 3.15 -14.23
N TRP A 492 11.35 3.33 -15.45
CA TRP A 492 10.75 4.20 -16.47
C TRP A 492 9.39 3.70 -16.93
N LYS A 493 9.18 2.39 -17.08
CA LYS A 493 7.85 1.88 -17.42
C LYS A 493 6.85 2.20 -16.30
N ILE A 494 7.20 1.90 -15.05
CA ILE A 494 6.32 2.10 -13.90
C ILE A 494 5.98 3.59 -13.68
N PHE A 495 6.98 4.49 -13.69
CA PHE A 495 6.80 5.90 -13.32
C PHE A 495 7.05 6.90 -14.45
N GLY A 496 7.52 6.48 -15.63
CA GLY A 496 7.57 7.32 -16.82
C GLY A 496 6.30 7.15 -17.64
N GLU A 497 6.00 5.90 -18.00
CA GLU A 497 4.82 5.52 -18.78
C GLU A 497 3.57 5.29 -17.92
N GLY A 498 3.75 5.12 -16.60
CA GLY A 498 2.64 4.83 -15.68
C GLY A 498 2.11 3.40 -15.80
N LYS A 499 2.80 2.51 -16.53
CA LYS A 499 2.33 1.15 -16.87
C LYS A 499 3.46 0.14 -16.90
N HIS A 500 3.16 -1.07 -16.44
CA HIS A 500 4.08 -2.20 -16.54
C HIS A 500 3.31 -3.52 -16.58
N PRO A 501 3.36 -4.29 -17.70
CA PRO A 501 2.56 -5.51 -17.85
C PRO A 501 2.92 -6.60 -16.83
N GLU A 502 4.20 -6.68 -16.44
CA GLU A 502 4.68 -7.67 -15.46
C GLU A 502 4.79 -7.09 -14.03
N PHE A 503 4.05 -6.01 -13.71
CA PHE A 503 4.17 -5.32 -12.42
C PHE A 503 3.94 -6.26 -11.23
N ARG A 504 2.92 -7.13 -11.28
CA ARG A 504 2.64 -8.10 -10.21
C ARG A 504 3.84 -9.02 -9.94
N GLN A 505 4.46 -9.52 -11.01
CA GLN A 505 5.63 -10.39 -10.90
C GLN A 505 6.82 -9.64 -10.28
N LEU A 506 7.08 -8.40 -10.71
CA LEU A 506 8.12 -7.56 -10.10
C LEU A 506 7.83 -7.26 -8.63
N LEU A 507 6.57 -6.97 -8.30
CA LEU A 507 6.12 -6.71 -6.94
C LEU A 507 6.45 -7.87 -6.01
N VAL A 508 6.09 -9.09 -6.39
CA VAL A 508 6.33 -10.31 -5.60
C VAL A 508 7.81 -10.68 -5.58
N SER A 509 8.47 -10.75 -6.74
CA SER A 509 9.80 -11.38 -6.88
C SER A 509 10.99 -10.46 -6.62
N LYS A 510 10.81 -9.13 -6.68
CA LYS A 510 11.91 -8.15 -6.55
C LYS A 510 11.62 -7.02 -5.57
N LEU A 511 10.41 -6.45 -5.57
CA LEU A 511 10.10 -5.28 -4.75
C LEU A 511 9.72 -5.62 -3.30
N SER A 512 9.11 -6.79 -3.08
CA SER A 512 8.61 -7.20 -1.76
C SER A 512 9.62 -7.12 -0.61
N PRO A 513 10.94 -7.42 -0.77
CA PRO A 513 11.90 -7.28 0.33
C PRO A 513 12.19 -5.84 0.75
N HIS A 514 11.75 -4.87 -0.03
CA HIS A 514 12.03 -3.44 0.14
C HIS A 514 10.79 -2.61 0.50
N LEU A 515 9.64 -3.26 0.70
CA LEU A 515 8.37 -2.63 1.04
C LEU A 515 7.95 -3.02 2.45
N SER A 516 7.34 -2.09 3.18
CA SER A 516 6.58 -2.47 4.38
C SER A 516 5.44 -3.42 4.02
N SER A 517 5.04 -4.27 4.97
CA SER A 517 3.93 -5.20 4.77
C SER A 517 2.63 -4.50 4.36
N GLN A 518 2.36 -3.29 4.85
CA GLN A 518 1.17 -2.50 4.46
C GLN A 518 1.28 -1.98 3.02
N ALA A 519 2.44 -1.44 2.63
CA ALA A 519 2.67 -0.97 1.27
C ALA A 519 2.58 -2.12 0.26
N PHE A 520 3.13 -3.29 0.60
CA PHE A 520 3.03 -4.49 -0.23
C PHE A 520 1.56 -4.89 -0.46
N GLN A 521 0.75 -4.97 0.60
CA GLN A 521 -0.69 -5.28 0.49
C GLN A 521 -1.43 -4.30 -0.41
N TYR A 522 -1.19 -3.01 -0.19
CA TYR A 522 -1.79 -1.96 -1.01
C TYR A 522 -1.50 -2.17 -2.49
N TRP A 523 -0.23 -2.36 -2.85
CA TRP A 523 0.17 -2.52 -4.26
C TRP A 523 -0.21 -3.87 -4.86
N LEU A 524 -0.38 -4.91 -4.04
CA LEU A 524 -0.84 -6.22 -4.51
C LEU A 524 -2.29 -6.16 -5.01
N ASP A 525 -3.15 -5.47 -4.25
CA ASP A 525 -4.56 -5.19 -4.62
C ASP A 525 -4.66 -4.21 -5.81
N HIS A 526 -3.74 -3.25 -5.86
CA HIS A 526 -3.69 -2.22 -6.91
C HIS A 526 -2.81 -2.58 -8.10
N THR A 527 -2.46 -3.86 -8.31
CA THR A 527 -1.65 -4.28 -9.46
C THR A 527 -2.24 -3.86 -10.81
N HIS A 528 -3.58 -3.82 -10.90
CA HIS A 528 -4.33 -3.40 -12.09
C HIS A 528 -4.02 -1.96 -12.54
N VAL A 529 -3.55 -1.09 -11.64
CA VAL A 529 -3.14 0.29 -11.96
C VAL A 529 -2.06 0.31 -13.05
N PHE A 530 -1.12 -0.63 -13.00
CA PHE A 530 0.00 -0.69 -13.94
C PHE A 530 -0.20 -1.71 -15.06
N THR A 531 -0.97 -2.77 -14.82
CA THR A 531 -1.13 -3.88 -15.78
C THR A 531 -2.32 -3.69 -16.74
N SER A 532 -3.29 -2.84 -16.39
CA SER A 532 -4.47 -2.62 -17.23
C SER A 532 -4.11 -2.07 -18.60
N SER A 533 -4.61 -2.74 -19.64
CA SER A 533 -4.56 -2.23 -21.02
C SER A 533 -5.42 -0.99 -21.21
N TYR A 534 -6.46 -0.83 -20.39
CA TYR A 534 -7.38 0.31 -20.41
C TYR A 534 -6.87 1.49 -19.58
N GLY A 535 -7.19 2.72 -20.03
CA GLY A 535 -6.78 3.95 -19.35
C GLY A 535 -5.29 4.29 -19.49
N LYS A 536 -4.82 5.28 -18.73
CA LYS A 536 -3.44 5.80 -18.80
C LYS A 536 -2.59 5.45 -17.57
N GLY A 537 -2.91 4.34 -16.91
CA GLY A 537 -2.12 3.80 -15.81
C GLY A 537 -2.12 4.70 -14.57
N LEU A 538 -0.97 4.80 -13.89
CA LEU A 538 -0.76 5.53 -12.64
C LEU A 538 -1.29 6.98 -12.63
N TYR A 539 -1.25 7.67 -13.78
CA TYR A 539 -1.60 9.09 -13.86
C TYR A 539 -3.10 9.33 -14.11
N GLU A 540 -3.89 8.27 -14.19
CA GLU A 540 -5.36 8.30 -14.23
C GLU A 540 -5.99 7.62 -13.00
N THR A 541 -5.23 7.53 -11.91
CA THR A 541 -5.64 6.99 -10.60
C THR A 541 -5.43 8.02 -9.49
N GLY A 542 -5.88 7.70 -8.27
CA GLY A 542 -5.93 8.66 -7.15
C GLY A 542 -6.92 9.82 -7.35
N GLY A 543 -6.99 10.74 -6.40
CA GLY A 543 -7.97 11.84 -6.40
C GLY A 543 -7.87 12.74 -7.64
N SER A 544 -6.64 13.06 -8.04
CA SER A 544 -6.32 13.88 -9.22
C SER A 544 -6.87 13.32 -10.55
N ARG A 545 -7.19 12.02 -10.63
CA ARG A 545 -7.77 11.40 -11.83
C ARG A 545 -9.04 12.09 -12.29
N HIS A 546 -9.85 12.61 -11.37
CA HIS A 546 -11.16 13.16 -11.70
C HIS A 546 -11.02 14.43 -12.52
N ALA A 547 -10.13 15.34 -12.10
CA ALA A 547 -9.81 16.55 -12.86
C ALA A 547 -9.17 16.21 -14.21
N ILE A 548 -8.18 15.31 -14.24
CA ILE A 548 -7.46 14.92 -15.46
C ILE A 548 -8.42 14.29 -16.49
N LYS A 549 -9.25 13.34 -16.07
CA LYS A 549 -10.22 12.68 -16.96
C LYS A 549 -11.27 13.65 -17.47
N MET A 550 -11.74 14.58 -16.64
CA MET A 550 -12.70 15.60 -17.06
C MET A 550 -12.12 16.50 -18.16
N VAL A 551 -10.91 17.04 -17.95
CA VAL A 551 -10.25 17.90 -18.95
C VAL A 551 -10.05 17.17 -20.28
N ARG A 552 -9.63 15.90 -20.25
CA ARG A 552 -9.50 15.09 -21.46
C ARG A 552 -10.83 14.79 -22.12
N TYR A 553 -11.86 14.51 -21.33
CA TYR A 553 -13.20 14.29 -21.85
C TYR A 553 -13.73 15.53 -22.57
N ILE A 554 -13.49 16.73 -22.01
CA ILE A 554 -13.82 18.01 -22.65
C ILE A 554 -13.08 18.13 -23.99
N PHE A 555 -11.77 17.89 -24.03
CA PHE A 555 -11.02 17.93 -25.29
C PHE A 555 -11.54 16.95 -26.34
N LYS A 556 -11.98 15.77 -25.91
CA LYS A 556 -12.60 14.79 -26.81
C LYS A 556 -13.94 15.26 -27.36
N VAL A 557 -14.83 15.76 -26.50
CA VAL A 557 -16.17 16.23 -26.89
C VAL A 557 -16.10 17.44 -27.84
N PHE A 558 -15.16 18.36 -27.61
CA PHE A 558 -14.97 19.55 -28.45
C PHE A 558 -13.96 19.34 -29.61
N GLY A 559 -13.48 18.12 -29.84
CA GLY A 559 -12.59 17.80 -30.97
C GLY A 559 -11.20 18.44 -30.90
N LEU A 560 -10.73 18.81 -29.72
CA LEU A 560 -9.44 19.48 -29.49
C LEU A 560 -8.25 18.53 -29.33
N GLU A 561 -8.44 17.21 -29.41
CA GLU A 561 -7.37 16.23 -29.22
C GLU A 561 -6.18 16.45 -30.17
N SER A 562 -6.45 16.86 -31.42
CA SER A 562 -5.43 17.21 -32.41
C SER A 562 -4.62 18.44 -31.99
N GLU A 563 -5.28 19.49 -31.50
CA GLU A 563 -4.61 20.73 -31.08
C GLU A 563 -3.80 20.51 -29.80
N VAL A 564 -4.32 19.72 -28.85
CA VAL A 564 -3.58 19.31 -27.65
C VAL A 564 -2.33 18.50 -28.01
N ARG A 565 -2.42 17.61 -29.00
CA ARG A 565 -1.27 16.86 -29.50
C ARG A 565 -0.23 17.80 -30.10
N LYS A 566 -0.63 18.73 -30.97
CA LYS A 566 0.26 19.76 -31.53
C LYS A 566 0.92 20.60 -30.44
N LEU A 567 0.18 20.97 -29.39
CA LEU A 567 0.72 21.71 -28.24
C LEU A 567 1.84 20.91 -27.53
N CYS A 568 1.65 19.60 -27.37
CA CYS A 568 2.64 18.71 -26.74
C CYS A 568 3.81 18.35 -27.66
N GLU A 569 3.67 18.54 -28.98
CA GLU A 569 4.69 18.25 -30.00
C GLU A 569 5.42 19.50 -30.51
N ALA A 570 4.94 20.69 -30.15
CA ALA A 570 5.52 21.97 -30.55
C ALA A 570 7.02 22.01 -30.22
N GLN A 571 7.83 22.62 -31.09
CA GLN A 571 9.27 22.74 -30.90
C GLN A 571 9.70 24.13 -30.45
N THR A 572 8.83 25.13 -30.59
CA THR A 572 9.12 26.53 -30.24
C THR A 572 7.97 27.21 -29.50
N LEU A 573 8.29 28.21 -28.67
CA LEU A 573 7.27 29.01 -27.97
C LEU A 573 6.32 29.75 -28.93
N PRO A 574 6.76 30.37 -30.05
CA PRO A 574 5.84 30.99 -30.99
C PRO A 574 4.80 30.02 -31.57
N GLU A 575 5.20 28.79 -31.88
CA GLU A 575 4.29 27.73 -32.35
C GLU A 575 3.28 27.35 -31.26
N GLN A 576 3.74 27.12 -30.03
CA GLN A 576 2.88 26.81 -28.89
C GLN A 576 1.85 27.93 -28.63
N ARG A 577 2.29 29.19 -28.68
CA ARG A 577 1.45 30.38 -28.52
C ARG A 577 0.39 30.52 -29.62
N ALA A 578 0.68 30.09 -30.85
CA ALA A 578 -0.28 30.10 -31.95
C ALA A 578 -1.42 29.08 -31.76
N ILE A 579 -1.16 27.98 -31.04
CA ILE A 579 -2.14 26.92 -30.78
C ILE A 579 -3.05 27.29 -29.60
N TRP A 580 -2.50 27.95 -28.58
CA TRP A 580 -3.19 28.22 -27.31
C TRP A 580 -4.58 28.86 -27.43
N PRO A 581 -4.83 29.89 -28.26
CA PRO A 581 -6.15 30.53 -28.35
C PRO A 581 -7.32 29.56 -28.64
N ARG A 582 -7.07 28.50 -29.41
CA ARG A 582 -8.08 27.49 -29.75
C ARG A 582 -8.45 26.61 -28.56
N ILE A 583 -7.45 26.19 -27.79
CA ILE A 583 -7.62 25.38 -26.58
C ILE A 583 -8.23 26.25 -25.47
N ARG A 584 -7.70 27.45 -25.29
CA ARG A 584 -8.18 28.46 -24.35
C ARG A 584 -9.65 28.79 -24.55
N GLY A 585 -10.11 28.93 -25.80
CA GLY A 585 -11.51 29.25 -26.09
C GLY A 585 -12.53 28.26 -25.50
N VAL A 586 -12.14 26.99 -25.35
CA VAL A 586 -13.00 25.94 -24.77
C VAL A 586 -12.78 25.80 -23.27
N LEU A 587 -11.51 25.70 -22.81
CA LEU A 587 -11.18 25.61 -21.39
C LEU A 587 -11.67 26.83 -20.60
N MET A 588 -11.57 28.00 -21.23
CA MET A 588 -12.01 29.28 -20.70
C MET A 588 -13.34 29.71 -21.34
N SER A 589 -14.27 28.77 -21.57
CA SER A 589 -15.65 29.11 -21.90
C SER A 589 -16.49 29.36 -20.63
N ARG A 590 -17.31 30.42 -20.64
CA ARG A 590 -18.20 30.79 -19.51
C ARG A 590 -19.12 29.65 -19.04
N PRO A 591 -19.71 28.81 -19.92
CA PRO A 591 -20.56 27.69 -19.49
C PRO A 591 -19.79 26.60 -18.75
N LEU A 592 -18.56 26.29 -19.18
CA LEU A 592 -17.72 25.29 -18.55
C LEU A 592 -17.26 25.75 -17.17
N HIS A 593 -16.88 27.03 -17.05
CA HIS A 593 -16.54 27.66 -15.78
C HIS A 593 -17.70 27.63 -14.78
N TRP A 594 -18.91 27.99 -15.23
CA TRP A 594 -20.11 27.95 -14.41
C TRP A 594 -20.43 26.53 -13.90
N ALA A 595 -20.24 25.51 -14.75
CA ALA A 595 -20.45 24.11 -14.37
C ALA A 595 -19.40 23.59 -13.37
N VAL A 596 -18.13 23.98 -13.53
CA VAL A 596 -16.99 23.52 -12.71
C VAL A 596 -16.91 24.27 -11.37
N VAL A 597 -17.18 25.57 -11.35
CA VAL A 597 -17.16 26.40 -10.11
C VAL A 597 -18.48 26.33 -9.34
N GLY A 598 -19.60 26.03 -10.02
CA GLY A 598 -20.91 25.86 -9.41
C GLY A 598 -21.06 24.60 -8.54
N THR A 599 -20.15 23.63 -8.65
CA THR A 599 -20.14 22.43 -7.80
C THR A 599 -19.00 22.51 -6.79
N GLU A 600 -19.28 22.94 -5.56
CA GLU A 600 -18.33 22.88 -4.43
C GLU A 600 -17.71 21.48 -4.25
N TRP A 601 -18.47 20.46 -4.66
CA TRP A 601 -18.07 19.07 -4.73
C TRP A 601 -16.81 18.82 -5.60
N PHE A 602 -16.64 19.55 -6.71
CA PHE A 602 -15.52 19.37 -7.63
C PHE A 602 -14.19 19.91 -7.05
N ALA A 603 -14.20 21.11 -6.47
CA ALA A 603 -13.01 21.71 -5.86
C ALA A 603 -12.45 20.83 -4.74
N TRP A 604 -13.33 20.25 -3.92
CA TRP A 604 -12.93 19.43 -2.77
C TRP A 604 -12.54 18.00 -3.17
N LYS A 605 -13.31 17.34 -4.04
CA LYS A 605 -13.08 15.91 -4.37
C LYS A 605 -12.14 15.68 -5.56
N ALA A 606 -12.02 16.62 -6.50
CA ALA A 606 -11.23 16.44 -7.73
C ALA A 606 -9.91 17.24 -7.73
N ALA A 607 -9.88 18.41 -7.08
CA ALA A 607 -8.68 19.24 -6.97
C ALA A 607 -8.02 19.21 -5.59
N GLY A 608 -8.69 18.67 -4.56
CA GLY A 608 -8.16 18.59 -3.19
C GLY A 608 -8.03 19.96 -2.50
N VAL A 609 -8.69 21.00 -3.01
CA VAL A 609 -8.57 22.39 -2.53
C VAL A 609 -9.59 22.64 -1.41
N PRO A 610 -9.15 22.97 -0.18
CA PRO A 610 -10.05 23.30 0.92
C PRO A 610 -10.80 24.61 0.70
N ARG A 611 -11.94 24.76 1.40
CA ARG A 611 -12.73 26.01 1.38
C ARG A 611 -11.93 27.23 1.82
N ASN A 612 -11.05 27.07 2.81
CA ASN A 612 -10.23 28.17 3.34
C ASN A 612 -9.26 28.71 2.29
N GLN A 613 -8.58 27.82 1.55
CA GLN A 613 -7.70 28.20 0.44
C GLN A 613 -8.49 28.91 -0.69
N ARG A 614 -9.72 28.46 -0.99
CA ARG A 614 -10.60 29.16 -1.95
C ARG A 614 -10.95 30.57 -1.47
N ASN A 615 -11.26 30.75 -0.20
CA ASN A 615 -11.59 32.06 0.37
C ASN A 615 -10.40 33.01 0.26
N MET A 616 -9.17 32.53 0.48
CA MET A 616 -7.96 33.34 0.29
C MET A 616 -7.78 33.86 -1.14
N ILE A 617 -8.13 33.06 -2.16
CA ILE A 617 -8.11 33.50 -3.57
C ILE A 617 -9.12 34.62 -3.80
N ILE A 618 -10.32 34.46 -3.24
CA ILE A 618 -11.40 35.43 -3.34
C ILE A 618 -10.98 36.75 -2.68
N ASP A 619 -10.46 36.70 -1.46
CA ASP A 619 -10.02 37.88 -0.70
C ASP A 619 -8.89 38.65 -1.40
N ASP A 620 -7.92 37.94 -1.97
CA ASP A 620 -6.83 38.55 -2.73
C ASP A 620 -7.35 39.29 -3.98
N TYR A 621 -8.34 38.70 -4.66
CA TYR A 621 -9.01 39.36 -5.79
C TYR A 621 -9.78 40.63 -5.35
N TYR A 622 -10.48 40.61 -4.21
CA TYR A 622 -11.17 41.78 -3.69
C TYR A 622 -10.19 42.92 -3.36
N LYS A 623 -9.08 42.60 -2.67
CA LYS A 623 -8.04 43.58 -2.31
C LYS A 623 -7.41 44.23 -3.54
N ARG A 624 -7.06 43.44 -4.56
CA ARG A 624 -6.44 43.96 -5.80
C ARG A 624 -7.36 44.88 -6.59
N ASN A 625 -8.67 44.59 -6.59
CA ASN A 625 -9.66 45.36 -7.34
C ASN A 625 -10.32 46.49 -6.53
N GLY A 626 -9.91 46.71 -5.28
CA GLY A 626 -10.46 47.77 -4.41
C GLY A 626 -11.95 47.61 -4.11
N LEU A 627 -12.44 46.38 -4.03
CA LEU A 627 -13.85 46.05 -3.80
C LEU A 627 -14.13 45.85 -2.29
N ASN A 628 -15.26 46.36 -1.79
CA ASN A 628 -15.61 46.31 -0.36
C ASN A 628 -16.25 44.97 0.06
N GLN A 629 -16.09 44.59 1.33
CA GLN A 629 -16.64 43.36 1.92
C GLN A 629 -18.18 43.26 1.80
N ASN A 630 -18.91 44.37 1.79
CA ASN A 630 -20.38 44.34 1.62
C ASN A 630 -20.85 43.89 0.22
N MET A 631 -19.93 43.74 -0.75
CA MET A 631 -20.18 43.12 -2.06
C MET A 631 -19.79 41.63 -2.11
N GLU A 632 -19.30 41.05 -1.00
CA GLU A 632 -18.75 39.68 -0.87
C GLU A 632 -19.68 38.57 -1.36
N GLN A 633 -21.00 38.79 -1.29
CA GLN A 633 -21.99 37.71 -1.40
C GLN A 633 -22.60 37.52 -2.78
N SER A 634 -22.23 38.31 -3.80
CA SER A 634 -22.72 38.05 -5.15
C SER A 634 -21.98 36.84 -5.73
N LYS A 635 -22.71 35.74 -5.99
CA LYS A 635 -22.16 34.50 -6.60
C LYS A 635 -21.36 34.76 -7.88
N ASP A 636 -21.68 35.84 -8.60
CA ASP A 636 -21.04 36.26 -9.84
C ASP A 636 -19.58 36.72 -9.62
N VAL A 637 -19.30 37.44 -8.51
CA VAL A 637 -17.93 37.93 -8.21
C VAL A 637 -17.02 36.80 -7.73
N SER A 638 -17.53 35.85 -6.95
CA SER A 638 -16.79 34.63 -6.55
C SER A 638 -16.43 33.75 -7.76
N GLY A 639 -17.34 33.66 -8.75
CA GLY A 639 -17.02 33.01 -10.01
C GLY A 639 -15.88 33.72 -10.74
N LYS A 640 -15.98 35.04 -10.89
CA LYS A 640 -14.99 35.85 -11.60
C LYS A 640 -13.59 35.79 -10.97
N SER A 641 -13.48 35.78 -9.63
CA SER A 641 -12.17 35.68 -8.96
C SER A 641 -11.46 34.35 -9.23
N ILE A 642 -12.19 33.23 -9.16
CA ILE A 642 -11.64 31.90 -9.48
C ILE A 642 -11.28 31.79 -10.96
N TRP A 643 -12.10 32.39 -11.83
CA TRP A 643 -11.78 32.47 -13.26
C TRP A 643 -10.46 33.17 -13.53
N GLU A 644 -10.31 34.37 -12.97
CA GLU A 644 -9.10 35.17 -13.13
C GLU A 644 -7.88 34.46 -12.56
N TYR A 645 -8.03 33.81 -11.40
CA TYR A 645 -6.98 32.98 -10.82
C TYR A 645 -6.51 31.87 -11.76
N VAL A 646 -7.43 31.17 -12.42
CA VAL A 646 -7.12 30.10 -13.38
C VAL A 646 -6.49 30.66 -14.66
N VAL A 647 -6.95 31.82 -15.15
CA VAL A 647 -6.36 32.52 -16.30
C VAL A 647 -4.92 32.91 -15.99
N ASP A 648 -4.67 33.52 -14.83
CA ASP A 648 -3.34 33.88 -14.34
C ASP A 648 -2.45 32.66 -14.08
N THR A 649 -3.04 31.49 -13.81
CA THR A 649 -2.30 30.21 -13.77
C THR A 649 -1.85 29.78 -15.17
N LEU A 650 -2.80 29.63 -16.09
CA LEU A 650 -2.57 28.88 -17.34
C LEU A 650 -2.01 29.73 -18.48
N ASP A 651 -2.48 30.97 -18.67
CA ASP A 651 -2.06 31.81 -19.80
C ASP A 651 -0.54 32.07 -19.75
N PRO A 652 0.07 32.48 -18.61
CA PRO A 652 1.52 32.68 -18.51
C PRO A 652 2.31 31.38 -18.72
N VAL A 653 1.81 30.24 -18.22
CA VAL A 653 2.49 28.95 -18.38
C VAL A 653 2.69 28.62 -19.85
N VAL A 654 1.63 28.75 -20.66
CA VAL A 654 1.68 28.46 -22.09
C VAL A 654 2.45 29.55 -22.86
N GLN A 655 2.49 30.77 -22.33
CA GLN A 655 3.25 31.86 -22.91
C GLN A 655 4.76 31.70 -22.70
N ASP A 656 5.19 31.35 -21.49
CA ASP A 656 6.59 31.49 -21.07
C ASP A 656 7.32 30.17 -20.83
N THR A 657 6.61 29.04 -20.77
CA THR A 657 7.20 27.71 -20.56
C THR A 657 6.88 26.76 -21.71
N MET A 658 7.85 25.92 -22.08
CA MET A 658 7.67 24.96 -23.17
C MET A 658 7.10 23.64 -22.65
N ILE A 659 5.86 23.31 -23.02
CA ILE A 659 5.15 22.11 -22.53
C ILE A 659 5.80 20.83 -23.05
N SER A 660 6.27 20.82 -24.29
CA SER A 660 6.76 19.62 -24.96
C SER A 660 8.06 19.05 -24.38
N ASN A 661 8.94 19.88 -23.82
CA ASN A 661 10.28 19.47 -23.40
C ASN A 661 10.72 20.00 -22.01
N ASP A 662 10.07 21.00 -21.43
CA ASP A 662 10.51 21.58 -20.15
C ASP A 662 9.46 21.49 -19.03
N ASN A 663 8.18 21.65 -19.36
CA ASN A 663 7.10 21.66 -18.39
C ASN A 663 6.36 20.32 -18.31
N TYR A 664 6.95 19.39 -17.57
CA TYR A 664 6.43 18.02 -17.46
C TYR A 664 5.11 17.92 -16.70
N PHE A 665 4.77 18.90 -15.86
CA PHE A 665 3.55 18.89 -15.04
C PHE A 665 2.30 18.91 -15.93
N TYR A 666 2.24 19.90 -16.83
CA TYR A 666 1.13 20.01 -17.77
C TYR A 666 1.22 18.97 -18.88
N PHE A 667 2.44 18.64 -19.35
CA PHE A 667 2.64 17.55 -20.32
C PHE A 667 2.01 16.24 -19.83
N LEU A 668 2.27 15.88 -18.57
CA LEU A 668 1.72 14.69 -17.94
C LEU A 668 0.18 14.71 -17.90
N CYS A 669 -0.41 15.82 -17.46
CA CYS A 669 -1.86 15.99 -17.42
C CYS A 669 -2.51 15.84 -18.81
N LEU A 670 -1.82 16.27 -19.88
CA LEU A 670 -2.32 16.16 -21.25
C LEU A 670 -2.11 14.76 -21.84
N GLN A 671 -0.93 14.15 -21.67
CA GLN A 671 -0.55 12.89 -22.33
C GLN A 671 -0.82 11.62 -21.51
N GLY A 672 -0.73 11.73 -20.19
CA GLY A 672 -0.96 10.64 -19.22
C GLY A 672 0.28 9.80 -18.98
N GLN A 673 1.42 10.29 -19.41
CA GLN A 673 2.75 9.73 -19.24
C GLN A 673 3.77 10.84 -19.46
N PHE A 674 4.98 10.65 -18.93
CA PHE A 674 6.12 11.49 -19.25
C PHE A 674 6.75 11.11 -20.60
N SER A 675 7.48 12.03 -21.19
CA SER A 675 8.34 11.74 -22.35
C SER A 675 9.80 11.68 -21.93
N ARG A 676 10.65 11.00 -22.71
CA ARG A 676 12.10 10.95 -22.47
C ARG A 676 12.78 12.32 -22.49
N LYS A 677 12.12 13.34 -23.06
CA LYS A 677 12.61 14.73 -23.09
C LYS A 677 12.01 15.58 -21.97
N CYS A 678 10.76 15.31 -21.56
CA CYS A 678 9.99 16.08 -20.60
C CYS A 678 9.57 15.19 -19.43
N HIS A 679 10.40 15.14 -18.38
CA HIS A 679 10.17 14.33 -17.19
C HIS A 679 10.81 14.98 -15.95
N PRO A 680 10.36 14.62 -14.73
CA PRO A 680 11.02 14.98 -13.47
C PRO A 680 12.50 14.55 -13.44
N ALA A 681 13.35 15.32 -12.76
CA ALA A 681 14.79 15.05 -12.73
C ALA A 681 15.13 13.69 -12.09
N TYR A 682 14.36 13.26 -11.07
CA TYR A 682 14.53 11.95 -10.43
C TYR A 682 14.34 10.76 -11.39
N LEU A 683 13.64 10.92 -12.51
CA LEU A 683 13.48 9.86 -13.54
C LEU A 683 14.62 9.82 -14.57
N SER A 684 15.57 10.77 -14.50
CA SER A 684 16.71 10.76 -15.42
C SER A 684 17.62 9.55 -15.19
N PRO A 685 18.33 9.06 -16.22
CA PRO A 685 19.32 8.00 -16.05
C PRO A 685 20.40 8.35 -15.01
N ARG A 686 20.81 9.63 -14.96
CA ARG A 686 21.78 10.13 -13.99
C ARG A 686 21.26 10.05 -12.55
N ALA A 687 20.01 10.45 -12.33
CA ALA A 687 19.38 10.35 -11.02
C ALA A 687 19.24 8.89 -10.59
N HIS A 688 18.89 7.99 -11.51
CA HIS A 688 18.79 6.56 -11.22
C HIS A 688 20.11 5.97 -10.72
N VAL A 689 21.24 6.28 -11.36
CA VAL A 689 22.56 5.82 -10.87
C VAL A 689 22.83 6.28 -9.43
N LYS A 690 22.43 7.51 -9.09
CA LYS A 690 22.62 8.06 -7.74
C LYS A 690 21.66 7.43 -6.72
N LEU A 691 20.38 7.34 -7.04
CA LEU A 691 19.33 6.83 -6.14
C LEU A 691 19.38 5.31 -5.99
N SER A 692 19.92 4.58 -6.95
CA SER A 692 20.14 3.12 -6.86
C SER A 692 21.46 2.75 -6.18
N SER A 693 22.26 3.73 -5.73
CA SER A 693 23.51 3.45 -5.02
C SER A 693 23.24 2.90 -3.61
N PRO A 694 24.06 1.96 -3.10
CA PRO A 694 23.90 1.45 -1.73
C PRO A 694 23.94 2.60 -0.71
N GLY A 695 22.96 2.62 0.20
CA GLY A 695 22.84 3.65 1.24
C GLY A 695 22.22 4.97 0.79
N ALA A 696 21.77 5.11 -0.47
CA ALA A 696 21.15 6.34 -0.98
C ALA A 696 19.91 6.80 -0.19
N PHE A 697 19.24 5.86 0.50
CA PHE A 697 18.02 6.09 1.27
C PHE A 697 18.23 5.98 2.79
N ASP A 698 19.47 5.82 3.29
CA ASP A 698 19.73 5.66 4.73
C ASP A 698 19.25 6.86 5.56
N GLY A 699 19.26 8.05 4.95
CA GLY A 699 18.73 9.29 5.52
C GLY A 699 17.23 9.52 5.30
N LEU A 700 16.48 8.60 4.69
CA LEU A 700 15.03 8.79 4.49
C LEU A 700 14.23 8.25 5.68
N ARG A 701 13.30 9.05 6.19
CA ARG A 701 12.30 8.64 7.19
C ARG A 701 10.91 9.04 6.72
N ILE A 702 10.01 8.07 6.64
CA ILE A 702 8.64 8.25 6.16
C ILE A 702 7.70 8.15 7.37
N HIS A 703 7.03 9.26 7.66
CA HIS A 703 6.12 9.43 8.78
C HIS A 703 4.68 9.49 8.29
N THR A 704 3.80 8.73 8.93
CA THR A 704 2.36 8.70 8.59
C THR A 704 1.55 9.35 9.68
N ASP A 705 1.53 10.68 9.71
CA ASP A 705 0.94 11.48 10.76
C ASP A 705 0.83 12.96 10.36
N GLU A 706 0.18 13.74 11.21
CA GLU A 706 0.18 15.19 11.12
C GLU A 706 1.57 15.77 11.40
N ILE A 707 1.90 16.87 10.72
CA ILE A 707 3.20 17.55 10.83
C ILE A 707 3.53 17.89 12.30
N ASN A 708 2.56 18.38 13.06
CA ASN A 708 2.75 18.73 14.46
C ASN A 708 3.03 17.52 15.35
N GLU A 709 2.43 16.36 15.08
CA GLU A 709 2.72 15.13 15.82
C GLU A 709 4.15 14.63 15.55
N VAL A 710 4.59 14.70 14.29
CA VAL A 710 5.94 14.31 13.88
C VAL A 710 6.98 15.24 14.51
N ILE A 711 6.78 16.56 14.43
CA ILE A 711 7.74 17.53 14.96
C ILE A 711 7.92 17.38 16.47
N LYS A 712 6.83 17.11 17.22
CA LYS A 712 6.92 16.86 18.68
C LYS A 712 7.83 15.69 19.04
N ARG A 713 8.08 14.76 18.10
CA ARG A 713 8.92 13.57 18.26
C ARG A 713 10.31 13.71 17.63
N ILE A 714 10.60 14.86 17.03
CA ILE A 714 11.92 15.20 16.50
C ILE A 714 12.71 15.95 17.57
N THR A 715 14.02 15.65 17.69
CA THR A 715 14.90 16.34 18.63
C THR A 715 14.86 17.85 18.40
N PRO A 716 14.69 18.68 19.44
CA PRO A 716 14.61 20.13 19.29
C PRO A 716 15.88 20.68 18.67
N ARG A 717 15.76 21.76 17.88
CA ARG A 717 16.90 22.44 17.23
C ARG A 717 17.72 21.54 16.27
N SER A 718 17.14 20.45 15.76
CA SER A 718 17.81 19.55 14.80
C SER A 718 17.45 19.86 13.34
N LEU A 719 16.25 20.37 13.07
CA LEU A 719 15.79 20.65 11.71
C LEU A 719 16.49 21.88 11.15
N THR A 720 16.81 21.82 9.87
CA THR A 720 17.47 22.93 9.14
C THR A 720 16.52 23.58 8.12
N ILE A 721 15.66 22.76 7.51
CA ILE A 721 14.73 23.14 6.46
C ILE A 721 13.40 22.45 6.74
N ALA A 722 12.30 23.19 6.63
CA ALA A 722 10.94 22.63 6.65
C ALA A 722 10.19 23.08 5.39
N VAL A 723 9.71 22.14 4.57
CA VAL A 723 8.92 22.38 3.37
C VAL A 723 7.47 21.99 3.68
N VAL A 724 6.68 22.98 4.10
CA VAL A 724 5.28 22.79 4.52
C VAL A 724 4.27 23.08 3.41
N MET A 725 4.77 23.49 2.23
CA MET A 725 3.95 23.73 1.03
C MET A 725 2.78 24.68 1.35
N ASP A 726 1.58 24.38 0.87
CA ASP A 726 0.34 25.14 1.06
C ASP A 726 -0.52 24.61 2.22
N SER A 727 0.02 23.74 3.08
CA SER A 727 -0.74 23.21 4.22
C SER A 727 -1.29 24.31 5.13
N MET A 728 -0.62 25.45 5.19
CA MET A 728 -1.04 26.61 5.99
C MET A 728 -2.31 27.29 5.42
N ASP A 729 -2.57 27.17 4.11
CA ASP A 729 -3.79 27.72 3.48
C ASP A 729 -5.06 26.95 3.91
N TRP A 730 -4.88 25.80 4.55
CA TRP A 730 -5.98 24.90 4.93
C TRP A 730 -6.56 25.27 6.29
N PHE A 731 -5.82 26.00 7.12
CA PHE A 731 -6.26 26.40 8.46
C PHE A 731 -7.34 27.47 8.42
N ASP A 732 -8.14 27.47 9.48
CA ASP A 732 -9.11 28.53 9.73
C ASP A 732 -8.37 29.82 10.12
N THR A 733 -8.83 30.96 9.60
CA THR A 733 -8.24 32.28 9.85
C THR A 733 -8.34 32.68 11.32
N ASP A 734 -9.42 32.26 11.98
CA ASP A 734 -9.69 32.55 13.40
C ASP A 734 -9.20 31.42 14.33
N GLY A 735 -8.59 30.39 13.76
CA GLY A 735 -8.07 29.23 14.46
C GLY A 735 -6.72 29.45 15.14
N VAL A 736 -6.37 28.57 16.08
CA VAL A 736 -5.07 28.58 16.79
C VAL A 736 -4.01 27.70 16.11
N GLU A 737 -4.41 26.93 15.10
CA GLU A 737 -3.63 25.89 14.44
C GLU A 737 -2.40 26.45 13.74
N ALA A 738 -2.55 27.57 13.02
CA ALA A 738 -1.44 28.22 12.32
C ALA A 738 -0.36 28.72 13.29
N SER A 739 -0.77 29.35 14.39
CA SER A 739 0.14 29.84 15.43
C SER A 739 0.82 28.68 16.16
N SER A 740 0.05 27.63 16.50
CA SER A 740 0.56 26.40 17.12
C SER A 740 1.58 25.67 16.25
N GLN A 741 1.34 25.57 14.94
CA GLN A 741 2.30 25.00 14.00
C GLN A 741 3.56 25.86 13.87
N ALA A 742 3.42 27.19 13.80
CA ALA A 742 4.56 28.11 13.79
C ALA A 742 5.44 27.95 15.05
N GLN A 743 4.84 27.86 16.24
CA GLN A 743 5.54 27.61 17.50
C GLN A 743 6.27 26.26 17.49
N THR A 744 5.57 25.21 17.04
CA THR A 744 6.11 23.85 16.97
C THR A 744 7.30 23.78 16.00
N LEU A 745 7.21 24.45 14.85
CA LEU A 745 8.33 24.58 13.90
C LEU A 745 9.49 25.40 14.48
N ASN A 746 9.21 26.48 15.23
CA ASN A 746 10.25 27.26 15.89
C ASN A 746 11.08 26.37 16.81
N TYR A 747 10.42 25.55 17.62
CA TYR A 747 11.08 24.66 18.57
C TYR A 747 12.00 23.62 17.91
N ALA A 748 11.57 23.04 16.78
CA ALA A 748 12.34 22.00 16.11
C ALA A 748 13.45 22.53 15.19
N LEU A 749 13.29 23.72 14.62
CA LEU A 749 14.31 24.34 13.76
C LEU A 749 15.49 24.88 14.58
N LYS A 750 16.71 24.67 14.07
CA LYS A 750 17.90 25.40 14.54
C LYS A 750 17.76 26.89 14.28
N MET A 751 18.50 27.72 15.00
CA MET A 751 18.62 29.14 14.69
C MET A 751 19.10 29.35 13.25
N GLY A 752 18.44 30.25 12.51
CA GLY A 752 18.66 30.41 11.07
C GLY A 752 18.06 29.31 10.19
N GLY A 753 17.35 28.33 10.76
CA GLY A 753 16.57 27.34 10.02
C GLY A 753 15.47 28.01 9.20
N ARG A 754 15.11 27.40 8.06
CA ARG A 754 14.26 28.01 7.04
C ARG A 754 13.01 27.17 6.79
N ILE A 755 11.86 27.83 6.72
CA ILE A 755 10.60 27.25 6.30
C ILE A 755 10.31 27.73 4.90
N LEU A 756 10.06 26.81 3.98
CA LEU A 756 9.54 27.10 2.66
C LEU A 756 8.05 26.77 2.62
N LEU A 757 7.24 27.78 2.31
CA LEU A 757 5.80 27.65 2.15
C LEU A 757 5.35 28.30 0.83
N ARG A 758 4.25 27.80 0.29
CA ARG A 758 3.60 28.30 -0.93
C ARG A 758 2.14 28.62 -0.58
N SER A 759 1.55 29.62 -1.23
CA SER A 759 0.18 30.02 -0.92
C SER A 759 -0.61 30.40 -2.17
N ALA A 760 -1.91 30.14 -2.14
CA ALA A 760 -2.87 30.62 -3.11
C ALA A 760 -3.12 32.14 -3.02
N SER A 761 -2.65 32.82 -1.97
CA SER A 761 -2.69 34.29 -1.84
C SER A 761 -1.31 34.93 -2.02
N ILE A 762 -1.26 36.19 -2.46
CA ILE A 762 -0.01 36.98 -2.52
C ILE A 762 0.45 37.42 -1.13
N GLU A 763 -0.50 37.63 -0.21
CA GLU A 763 -0.27 38.08 1.16
C GLU A 763 -1.06 37.20 2.13
N PRO A 764 -0.55 36.00 2.42
CA PRO A 764 -1.23 35.06 3.32
C PRO A 764 -1.33 35.63 4.74
N TRP A 765 -2.50 35.49 5.37
CA TRP A 765 -2.79 36.01 6.71
C TRP A 765 -1.88 35.43 7.81
N TYR A 766 -1.49 34.17 7.67
CA TYR A 766 -0.67 33.45 8.65
C TYR A 766 0.82 33.85 8.64
N ILE A 767 1.27 34.69 7.70
CA ILE A 767 2.65 35.21 7.73
C ILE A 767 2.90 36.00 9.01
N LYS A 768 1.90 36.79 9.44
CA LYS A 768 1.95 37.50 10.71
C LYS A 768 2.12 36.56 11.91
N GLN A 769 1.47 35.39 11.86
CA GLN A 769 1.61 34.37 12.91
C GLN A 769 3.04 33.80 12.97
N PHE A 770 3.73 33.64 11.84
CA PHE A 770 5.14 33.27 11.84
C PHE A 770 6.02 34.38 12.44
N GLU A 771 5.76 35.65 12.09
CA GLU A 771 6.52 36.78 12.62
C GLU A 771 6.36 36.95 14.14
N GLU A 772 5.13 36.85 14.64
CA GLU A 772 4.81 36.85 16.07
C GLU A 772 5.49 35.69 16.82
N ASN A 773 5.71 34.55 16.16
CA ASN A 773 6.37 33.36 16.71
C ASN A 773 7.87 33.25 16.34
N GLY A 774 8.55 34.39 16.17
CA GLY A 774 10.02 34.46 16.14
C GLY A 774 10.68 34.14 14.80
N PHE A 775 9.94 34.28 13.70
CA PHE A 775 10.47 34.18 12.34
C PHE A 775 10.57 35.54 11.66
N SER A 776 11.50 35.66 10.72
CA SER A 776 11.50 36.73 9.72
C SER A 776 10.99 36.15 8.41
N ALA A 777 9.85 36.64 7.92
CA ALA A 777 9.24 36.18 6.68
C ALA A 777 9.70 37.05 5.50
N ARG A 778 10.03 36.39 4.38
CA ARG A 778 10.37 37.07 3.13
C ARG A 778 9.65 36.40 1.97
N ARG A 779 8.88 37.18 1.21
CA ARG A 779 8.32 36.73 -0.07
C ARG A 779 9.45 36.59 -1.08
N VAL A 780 9.63 35.38 -1.59
CA VAL A 780 10.71 35.04 -2.54
C VAL A 780 10.21 34.79 -3.95
N GLY A 781 8.90 34.65 -4.12
CA GLY A 781 8.23 34.61 -5.42
C GLY A 781 6.80 35.11 -5.28
N ALA A 782 6.30 35.74 -6.34
CA ALA A 782 4.93 36.20 -6.45
C ALA A 782 4.49 36.12 -7.92
N ARG A 783 3.26 35.69 -8.13
CA ARG A 783 2.62 35.61 -9.44
C ARG A 783 1.68 36.81 -9.61
N PHE A 784 2.07 37.71 -10.50
CA PHE A 784 1.21 38.80 -10.95
C PHE A 784 0.59 38.45 -12.31
N PRO A 785 -0.52 39.10 -12.70
CA PRO A 785 -1.15 38.86 -13.99
C PRO A 785 -0.13 38.91 -15.14
N GLY A 786 -0.13 37.88 -15.98
CA GLY A 786 0.79 37.77 -17.12
C GLY A 786 2.22 37.29 -16.79
N THR A 787 2.51 36.85 -15.57
CA THR A 787 3.84 36.36 -15.17
C THR A 787 3.78 34.95 -14.57
N CYS A 788 4.86 34.18 -14.72
CA CYS A 788 5.05 32.90 -14.04
C CYS A 788 5.93 33.03 -12.79
N ILE A 789 5.49 32.43 -11.68
CA ILE A 789 6.34 32.26 -10.49
C ILE A 789 7.32 31.07 -10.67
N ASP A 790 6.85 30.00 -11.31
CA ASP A 790 7.60 28.80 -11.64
C ASP A 790 6.94 28.06 -12.83
N ARG A 791 7.42 26.86 -13.20
CA ARG A 791 6.84 26.10 -14.33
C ARG A 791 5.42 25.59 -14.05
N VAL A 792 5.04 25.46 -12.79
CA VAL A 792 3.72 24.98 -12.39
C VAL A 792 2.72 26.14 -12.34
N ASN A 793 3.17 27.29 -11.84
CA ASN A 793 2.43 28.53 -11.71
C ASN A 793 1.10 28.42 -10.94
N MET A 794 0.92 27.36 -10.14
CA MET A 794 -0.34 27.08 -9.44
C MET A 794 -0.57 28.00 -8.24
N TYR A 795 0.50 28.37 -7.54
CA TYR A 795 0.45 29.20 -6.34
C TYR A 795 0.67 30.67 -6.67
N ALA A 796 0.03 31.55 -5.91
CA ALA A 796 0.18 32.99 -6.06
C ALA A 796 1.49 33.49 -5.45
N SER A 797 1.98 32.91 -4.36
CA SER A 797 3.25 33.33 -3.75
C SER A 797 4.06 32.19 -3.15
N THR A 798 5.36 32.44 -2.96
CA THR A 798 6.29 31.56 -2.26
C THR A 798 7.05 32.38 -1.23
N TRP A 799 7.19 31.85 -0.02
CA TRP A 799 7.79 32.54 1.12
C TRP A 799 8.86 31.69 1.78
N ILE A 800 9.89 32.37 2.29
CA ILE A 800 10.86 31.79 3.22
C ILE A 800 10.71 32.47 4.57
N CYS A 801 10.35 31.70 5.59
CA CYS A 801 10.34 32.16 6.99
C CYS A 801 11.61 31.64 7.67
N THR A 802 12.49 32.55 8.10
CA THR A 802 13.78 32.20 8.74
C THR A 802 13.68 32.41 10.24
N LYS A 803 14.06 31.40 11.04
CA LYS A 803 14.04 31.52 12.51
C LYS A 803 15.08 32.52 12.98
N THR A 804 14.63 33.60 13.62
CA THR A 804 15.49 34.68 14.14
C THR A 804 15.43 34.83 15.66
N LYS A 805 14.41 34.26 16.31
CA LYS A 805 14.24 34.28 17.76
C LYS A 805 13.72 32.95 18.26
N GLU A 806 14.21 32.51 19.41
CA GLU A 806 13.63 31.35 20.12
C GLU A 806 12.39 31.80 20.90
N VAL A 807 11.32 31.00 20.79
CA VAL A 807 10.09 31.20 21.56
C VAL A 807 10.08 30.16 22.68
N GLU A 808 9.80 30.60 23.92
CA GLU A 808 9.65 29.69 25.05
C GLU A 808 8.46 28.75 24.84
N ARG A 809 8.65 27.47 25.19
CA ARG A 809 7.61 26.46 25.01
C ARG A 809 6.40 26.83 25.87
N PRO A 810 5.18 26.90 25.32
CA PRO A 810 3.99 26.95 26.15
C PRO A 810 3.97 25.70 27.04
N CYS A 811 4.00 25.91 28.37
CA CYS A 811 3.84 24.82 29.33
C CYS A 811 2.41 24.29 29.19
N THR A 812 2.24 23.28 28.35
CA THR A 812 1.00 22.52 28.24
C THR A 812 1.22 21.20 28.97
N ASP A 813 0.35 20.95 29.96
CA ASP A 813 0.36 19.75 30.77
C ASP A 813 0.51 18.49 29.91
N ARG A 814 1.33 17.57 30.43
CA ARG A 814 1.64 16.28 29.83
C ARG A 814 0.35 15.53 29.51
N ALA A 815 -0.16 15.65 28.29
CA ALA A 815 -0.97 14.62 27.69
C ALA A 815 -0.03 13.44 27.43
N ILE A 816 0.06 12.54 28.42
CA ILE A 816 0.44 11.15 28.19
C ILE A 816 -0.39 10.72 26.99
N SER A 817 0.24 10.29 25.89
CA SER A 817 -0.51 9.79 24.75
C SER A 817 -1.38 8.64 25.27
N SER A 818 -2.69 8.84 25.28
CA SER A 818 -3.65 7.80 25.62
C SER A 818 -3.65 6.78 24.48
N PHE A 819 -2.66 5.89 24.51
CA PHE A 819 -2.77 4.55 23.95
C PHE A 819 -3.51 3.62 24.93
N SER A 820 -4.35 4.18 25.82
CA SER A 820 -5.40 3.44 26.49
C SER A 820 -6.56 3.28 25.52
N LEU A 821 -6.96 2.03 25.30
CA LEU A 821 -8.27 1.67 24.77
C LEU A 821 -9.34 2.60 25.37
N ASP A 822 -9.92 3.47 24.55
CA ASP A 822 -11.08 4.25 24.95
C ASP A 822 -12.26 3.28 25.08
N GLU A 823 -12.44 2.75 26.29
CA GLU A 823 -13.73 2.30 26.80
C GLU A 823 -14.66 3.51 26.93
N LYS A 824 -15.25 3.95 25.81
CA LYS A 824 -16.57 4.57 25.87
C LYS A 824 -17.59 3.56 25.39
N ARG A 825 -18.18 2.85 26.36
CA ARG A 825 -19.51 2.25 26.23
C ARG A 825 -20.45 3.37 25.78
N SER A 826 -20.73 3.48 24.49
CA SER A 826 -21.93 4.16 24.03
C SER A 826 -23.10 3.28 24.43
N SER A 827 -23.77 3.66 25.51
CA SER A 827 -25.13 3.23 25.79
C SER A 827 -25.96 3.45 24.53
N VAL A 828 -26.56 2.35 24.08
CA VAL A 828 -27.77 2.34 23.27
C VAL A 828 -28.76 3.30 23.90
N ASP A 829 -29.10 4.40 23.23
CA ASP A 829 -30.41 5.04 23.29
C ASP A 829 -30.47 6.16 22.24
N HIS A 830 -31.65 6.29 21.63
CA HIS A 830 -32.04 7.20 20.53
C HIS A 830 -31.90 6.65 19.10
N LEU A 831 -32.60 5.53 18.88
CA LEU A 831 -33.42 5.34 17.68
C LEU A 831 -34.84 5.81 18.00
N GLU A 832 -35.26 6.94 17.44
CA GLU A 832 -36.68 7.20 17.14
C GLU A 832 -36.79 7.82 15.75
N LEU A 833 -37.34 7.01 14.84
CA LEU A 833 -37.99 7.26 13.54
C LEU A 833 -37.22 7.97 12.41
#